data_AF-A0A0G4MQM3-F1
#
_entry.id   AF-A0A0G4MQM3-F1
#
_cell.length_a   1.000
_cell.length_b   1.000
_cell.length_c   1.000
_cell.angle_alpha   90.00
_cell.angle_beta   90.00
_cell.angle_gamma   90.00
#
_symmetry.space_group_name_H-M   'P 1'
#
loop_
_entity.id
_entity.type
_entity.pdbx_description
1 polymer ?
#
loop_
_entity_poly.entity_id
_entity_poly.type
_entity_poly.pdbx_seq_one_letter_code
_entity_poly.pdbx_strand_id
1 'polypeptide(L)'
;MVSLRSQLVALAAALAIPAVSGQDLEDFIAKQRPLSLTNVLNNLGAAAGAAPGLVIASPSRTDPPYYYTWTRDSALTFKMLIDEFIHDPLVALAAALAIPAVSGQDLEDFIAKQRPLSLTNVLNNLGAAAGAAPGLVIASPSKTDPPYYYTWTRDSALTFKMLIDEFIHDPVANANLEKHIRDYLRAQAILQTVANPSGALLPSGRGLGEAKYEVDGSRFNGAWGRPQRDGPPLRAVALITWANWLADSGDAGEEEARDIVWPVIANDLAYTGQYWNSTGFDLWEEVSGSSFFTTQAQYRALIEGAELAERLNTTCGAACDEAPAVGCFLNSDSYWNGRHHIANINTNTQRSGKDANTMLGANAAFDIAASCDSATIQPCHPRALASFKQWVDAWRDPAEYPINEGIPSNEGIAIGRYTEDIYYNGNPWYLITLGAGEFLFNAAHQWKAHGYITIDSTSLPFFQDLWPEAKVGTFKRPCSKNPKAPFNVIVEAANRYGDSFLSVAQKYTPADGSLAEQYNRDPPFEPQSARDLTWSYAAFVTAAARRAGEFPPTWVPANLPIPSTCAASSARGTYTPATAAGAPDLGEVPCAALVTFRVDARTYYGEDIYVVGGAPSLGIWNVENAQPLTADAYTDARPLWAIDVDLDAAGETVTYQFVRRQNCGQGYIYETVNRTVDVPACGVTTPTVLEATWTGPVGTPGNC
;
A
#
# COMPACT_ATOMS: atom_id res chain seq x y z
N MET A 1 -58.41 -36.30 10.23
CA MET A 1 -57.27 -37.25 10.31
C MET A 1 -57.65 -38.46 9.45
N VAL A 2 -57.33 -38.50 8.15
CA VAL A 2 -56.23 -39.32 7.61
C VAL A 2 -55.77 -38.82 6.21
N SER A 3 -56.37 -37.78 5.64
CA SER A 3 -56.09 -37.39 4.23
C SER A 3 -55.01 -36.31 4.00
N LEU A 4 -54.37 -35.75 5.04
CA LEU A 4 -53.31 -34.74 4.85
C LEU A 4 -51.89 -35.26 5.16
N ARG A 5 -51.77 -36.39 5.88
CA ARG A 5 -50.46 -36.99 6.21
C ARG A 5 -49.85 -37.73 5.03
N SER A 6 -50.67 -38.29 4.14
CA SER A 6 -50.18 -39.13 3.03
C SER A 6 -49.63 -38.32 1.85
N GLN A 7 -50.00 -37.04 1.72
CA GLN A 7 -49.52 -36.16 0.64
C GLN A 7 -48.27 -35.35 1.03
N LEU A 8 -48.01 -35.15 2.33
CA LEU A 8 -46.79 -34.48 2.81
C LEU A 8 -45.58 -35.43 2.87
N VAL A 9 -45.79 -36.74 3.01
CA VAL A 9 -44.68 -37.73 3.04
C VAL A 9 -44.15 -38.07 1.64
N ALA A 10 -44.95 -37.86 0.58
CA ALA A 10 -44.51 -38.12 -0.79
C ALA A 10 -43.70 -36.97 -1.43
N LEU A 11 -43.77 -35.74 -0.88
CA LEU A 11 -42.96 -34.61 -1.36
C LEU A 11 -41.59 -34.50 -0.68
N ALA A 12 -41.42 -35.13 0.49
CA ALA A 12 -40.17 -35.14 1.24
C ALA A 12 -39.19 -36.25 0.80
N ALA A 13 -39.59 -37.15 -0.10
CA ALA A 13 -38.78 -38.28 -0.56
C ALA A 13 -38.00 -38.00 -1.87
N ALA A 14 -38.08 -36.78 -2.44
CA ALA A 14 -37.41 -36.42 -3.70
C ALA A 14 -36.27 -35.38 -3.55
N LEU A 15 -35.94 -34.97 -2.33
CA LEU A 15 -34.78 -34.09 -2.05
C LEU A 15 -33.98 -34.71 -0.90
N ALA A 16 -33.19 -35.72 -1.24
CA ALA A 16 -32.12 -36.21 -0.37
C ALA A 16 -31.01 -35.16 -0.30
N ILE A 17 -31.20 -34.16 0.56
CA ILE A 17 -30.10 -33.33 1.08
C ILE A 17 -29.55 -34.12 2.28
N PRO A 18 -28.23 -34.40 2.36
CA PRO A 18 -27.66 -35.03 3.53
C PRO A 18 -27.92 -34.15 4.74
N ALA A 19 -28.51 -34.73 5.78
CA ALA A 19 -28.67 -34.10 7.07
C ALA A 19 -27.28 -33.66 7.58
N VAL A 20 -27.06 -32.36 7.69
CA VAL A 20 -25.97 -31.81 8.50
C VAL A 20 -26.25 -32.24 9.93
N SER A 21 -25.35 -33.07 10.44
CA SER A 21 -25.34 -33.62 11.77
C SER A 21 -25.14 -32.53 12.83
N GLY A 22 -26.10 -32.45 13.77
CA GLY A 22 -25.87 -32.24 15.20
C GLY A 22 -25.02 -31.03 15.62
N GLN A 23 -25.64 -29.84 15.66
CA GLN A 23 -25.52 -29.07 16.89
C GLN A 23 -26.58 -29.64 17.85
N ASP A 24 -26.18 -30.03 19.06
CA ASP A 24 -27.14 -30.38 20.10
C ASP A 24 -28.10 -29.20 20.26
N LEU A 25 -29.41 -29.46 20.26
CA LEU A 25 -30.41 -28.39 20.42
C LEU A 25 -30.14 -27.61 21.72
N GLU A 26 -29.65 -28.29 22.74
CA GLU A 26 -29.23 -27.69 24.01
C GLU A 26 -27.98 -26.80 23.85
N ASP A 27 -27.00 -27.20 23.04
CA ASP A 27 -25.83 -26.36 22.74
C ASP A 27 -26.21 -25.13 21.91
N PHE A 28 -27.14 -25.28 20.97
CA PHE A 28 -27.68 -24.16 20.20
C PHE A 28 -28.43 -23.20 21.13
N ILE A 29 -29.31 -23.70 22.01
CA ILE A 29 -30.05 -22.88 22.97
C ILE A 29 -29.08 -22.18 23.93
N ALA A 30 -28.07 -22.89 24.46
CA ALA A 30 -27.09 -22.34 25.39
C ALA A 30 -26.27 -21.19 24.76
N LYS A 31 -25.95 -21.27 23.47
CA LYS A 31 -25.24 -20.20 22.73
C LYS A 31 -26.17 -19.08 22.28
N GLN A 32 -27.36 -19.40 21.81
CA GLN A 32 -28.27 -18.44 21.19
C GLN A 32 -29.04 -17.61 22.20
N ARG A 33 -29.29 -18.15 23.41
CA ARG A 33 -30.00 -17.44 24.48
C ARG A 33 -29.31 -16.15 24.92
N PRO A 34 -28.01 -16.11 25.29
CA PRO A 34 -27.35 -14.87 25.66
C PRO A 34 -27.27 -13.87 24.50
N LEU A 35 -27.04 -14.34 23.26
CA LEU A 35 -27.03 -13.47 22.07
C LEU A 35 -28.39 -12.82 21.80
N SER A 36 -29.47 -13.59 21.92
CA SER A 36 -30.83 -13.10 21.73
C SER A 36 -31.21 -12.08 22.80
N LEU A 37 -30.79 -12.30 24.06
CA LEU A 37 -31.03 -11.35 25.15
C LEU A 37 -30.30 -10.02 24.91
N THR A 38 -29.02 -10.06 24.53
CA THR A 38 -28.25 -8.85 24.18
C THR A 38 -28.89 -8.08 23.04
N ASN A 39 -29.33 -8.77 21.98
CA ASN A 39 -29.98 -8.13 20.84
C ASN A 39 -31.34 -7.49 21.22
N VAL A 40 -32.08 -8.09 22.15
CA VAL A 40 -33.29 -7.48 22.69
C VAL A 40 -32.96 -6.22 23.49
N LEU A 41 -31.90 -6.23 24.31
CA LEU A 41 -31.46 -5.06 25.08
C LEU A 41 -31.00 -3.91 24.17
N ASN A 42 -30.34 -4.22 23.05
CA ASN A 42 -29.91 -3.23 22.06
C ASN A 42 -31.09 -2.53 21.35
N ASN A 43 -32.29 -3.12 21.39
CA ASN A 43 -33.51 -2.51 20.87
C ASN A 43 -34.26 -1.64 21.91
N LEU A 44 -33.66 -1.39 23.09
CA LEU A 44 -34.23 -0.56 24.15
C LEU A 44 -33.61 0.84 24.21
N GLY A 45 -34.47 1.85 24.29
CA GLY A 45 -34.10 3.22 24.66
C GLY A 45 -32.88 3.75 23.90
N ALA A 46 -31.93 4.31 24.64
CA ALA A 46 -30.78 4.99 24.06
C ALA A 46 -29.88 4.08 23.21
N ALA A 47 -29.74 2.79 23.56
CA ALA A 47 -28.96 1.82 22.78
C ALA A 47 -29.53 1.64 21.37
N ALA A 48 -30.84 1.81 21.23
CA ALA A 48 -31.56 1.71 19.97
C ALA A 48 -31.67 3.05 19.22
N GLY A 49 -31.22 4.16 19.81
CA GLY A 49 -31.52 5.53 19.33
C GLY A 49 -32.97 5.98 19.60
N ALA A 50 -33.66 5.35 20.56
CA ALA A 50 -35.03 5.65 20.99
C ALA A 50 -35.07 6.36 22.36
N ALA A 51 -36.21 6.96 22.70
CA ALA A 51 -36.38 7.57 24.03
C ALA A 51 -36.33 6.50 25.14
N PRO A 52 -35.82 6.83 26.34
CA PRO A 52 -35.78 5.90 27.47
C PRO A 52 -37.15 5.25 27.74
N GLY A 53 -37.15 3.92 27.92
CA GLY A 53 -38.37 3.14 28.17
C GLY A 53 -39.11 2.67 26.91
N LEU A 54 -38.67 3.03 25.71
CA LEU A 54 -39.22 2.51 24.46
C LEU A 54 -38.47 1.27 23.96
N VAL A 55 -39.21 0.34 23.37
CA VAL A 55 -38.67 -0.82 22.63
C VAL A 55 -38.93 -0.60 21.15
N ILE A 56 -37.92 -0.68 20.29
CA ILE A 56 -38.11 -0.72 18.84
C ILE A 56 -38.27 -2.17 18.36
N ALA A 57 -39.07 -2.40 17.32
CA ALA A 57 -39.21 -3.74 16.75
C ALA A 57 -37.95 -4.20 15.98
N SER A 58 -37.26 -3.27 15.32
CA SER A 58 -36.01 -3.53 14.59
C SER A 58 -35.26 -2.22 14.35
N PRO A 59 -33.91 -2.23 14.29
CA PRO A 59 -33.14 -1.07 13.85
C PRO A 59 -33.36 -0.71 12.36
N SER A 60 -34.05 -1.57 11.58
CA SER A 60 -34.32 -1.33 10.17
C SER A 60 -35.15 -0.06 9.95
N ARG A 61 -34.56 0.91 9.25
CA ARG A 61 -35.23 2.16 8.81
C ARG A 61 -35.62 2.14 7.34
N THR A 62 -35.33 1.05 6.63
CA THR A 62 -35.54 0.89 5.18
C THR A 62 -36.39 -0.34 4.88
N ASP A 63 -36.98 -0.38 3.68
CA ASP A 63 -38.08 -1.29 3.30
C ASP A 63 -37.86 -2.79 3.68
N PRO A 64 -38.71 -3.37 4.56
CA PRO A 64 -39.77 -2.72 5.34
C PRO A 64 -39.22 -1.93 6.55
N PRO A 65 -39.60 -0.66 6.74
CA PRO A 65 -39.19 0.12 7.90
C PRO A 65 -39.85 -0.45 9.15
N TYR A 66 -39.04 -0.89 10.11
CA TYR A 66 -39.50 -1.47 11.38
C TYR A 66 -38.95 -0.75 12.62
N TYR A 67 -38.36 0.43 12.42
CA TYR A 67 -37.97 1.37 13.48
C TYR A 67 -39.20 2.04 14.11
N TYR A 68 -40.05 1.23 14.74
CA TYR A 68 -41.27 1.65 15.41
C TYR A 68 -41.37 0.97 16.77
N THR A 69 -42.02 1.65 17.72
CA THR A 69 -42.43 1.04 18.98
C THR A 69 -43.87 0.55 18.88
N TRP A 70 -44.07 -0.75 19.07
CA TRP A 70 -45.39 -1.37 19.06
C TRP A 70 -45.76 -1.72 20.49
N THR A 71 -46.85 -1.16 21.01
CA THR A 71 -47.24 -1.31 22.41
C THR A 71 -47.30 -2.78 22.86
N ARG A 72 -47.80 -3.68 22.00
CA ARG A 72 -47.86 -5.13 22.27
C ARG A 72 -46.45 -5.72 22.41
N ASP A 73 -45.58 -5.44 21.45
CA ASP A 73 -44.25 -6.06 21.38
C ASP A 73 -43.35 -5.51 22.49
N SER A 74 -43.48 -4.23 22.82
CA SER A 74 -42.89 -3.62 24.01
C SER A 74 -43.34 -4.31 25.30
N ALA A 75 -44.65 -4.55 25.48
CA ALA A 75 -45.17 -5.22 26.67
C ALA A 75 -44.68 -6.67 26.81
N LEU A 76 -44.63 -7.42 25.70
CA LEU A 76 -44.10 -8.79 25.68
C LEU A 76 -42.60 -8.83 25.98
N THR A 77 -41.84 -7.89 25.42
CA THR A 77 -40.41 -7.75 25.64
C THR A 77 -40.10 -7.44 27.10
N PHE A 78 -40.80 -6.46 27.69
CA PHE A 78 -40.63 -6.14 29.11
C PHE A 78 -41.08 -7.27 30.02
N LYS A 79 -42.17 -8.00 29.69
CA LYS A 79 -42.57 -9.17 30.45
C LYS A 79 -41.47 -10.23 30.44
N MET A 80 -40.87 -10.52 29.28
CA MET A 80 -39.76 -11.46 29.16
C MET A 80 -38.55 -11.01 29.99
N LEU A 81 -38.17 -9.73 29.93
CA LEU A 81 -37.05 -9.20 30.72
C LEU A 81 -37.31 -9.27 32.24
N ILE A 82 -38.55 -9.04 32.67
CA ILE A 82 -38.96 -9.21 34.07
C ILE A 82 -38.88 -10.67 34.47
N ASP A 83 -39.38 -11.59 33.63
CA ASP A 83 -39.32 -13.03 33.91
C ASP A 83 -37.87 -13.52 34.01
N GLU A 84 -36.99 -13.08 33.09
CA GLU A 84 -35.54 -13.35 33.09
C GLU A 84 -34.87 -12.81 34.36
N PHE A 85 -35.17 -11.57 34.75
CA PHE A 85 -34.65 -10.95 35.97
C PHE A 85 -35.07 -11.71 37.24
N ILE A 86 -36.32 -12.20 37.28
CA ILE A 86 -36.84 -12.96 38.43
C ILE A 86 -36.20 -14.35 38.52
N HIS A 87 -35.90 -14.99 37.38
CA HIS A 87 -35.42 -16.38 37.35
C HIS A 87 -33.90 -16.52 37.48
N ASP A 88 -33.11 -15.54 37.03
CA ASP A 88 -31.65 -15.56 37.17
C ASP A 88 -31.06 -14.15 37.44
N PRO A 89 -31.13 -13.68 38.70
CA PRO A 89 -30.72 -12.32 39.06
C PRO A 89 -29.23 -12.06 38.86
N LEU A 90 -28.37 -13.10 38.77
CA LEU A 90 -26.93 -12.94 38.54
C LEU A 90 -26.60 -12.65 37.06
N VAL A 91 -27.36 -13.20 36.11
CA VAL A 91 -27.20 -12.90 34.67
C VAL A 91 -27.66 -11.47 34.36
N ALA A 92 -28.75 -11.03 34.99
CA ALA A 92 -29.26 -9.67 34.80
C ALA A 92 -28.39 -8.60 35.49
N LEU A 93 -27.77 -8.92 36.63
CA LEU A 93 -26.80 -8.03 37.28
C LEU A 93 -25.47 -7.99 36.53
N ALA A 94 -25.03 -9.09 35.90
CA ALA A 94 -23.86 -9.11 35.02
C ALA A 94 -24.08 -8.30 33.73
N ALA A 95 -25.29 -8.27 33.18
CA ALA A 95 -25.64 -7.42 32.03
C ALA A 95 -25.76 -5.93 32.40
N ALA A 96 -26.15 -5.60 33.64
CA ALA A 96 -26.31 -4.23 34.12
C ALA A 96 -25.05 -3.64 34.80
N LEU A 97 -24.10 -4.48 35.24
CA LEU A 97 -22.81 -4.10 35.83
C LEU A 97 -21.60 -4.49 34.96
N ALA A 98 -21.82 -4.96 33.72
CA ALA A 98 -20.77 -5.02 32.72
C ALA A 98 -20.34 -3.59 32.38
N ILE A 99 -19.38 -3.05 33.13
CA ILE A 99 -18.32 -2.24 32.53
C ILE A 99 -17.80 -3.12 31.39
N PRO A 100 -17.96 -2.72 30.12
CA PRO A 100 -17.65 -3.62 29.03
C PRO A 100 -16.15 -3.93 29.13
N ALA A 101 -15.83 -5.22 29.23
CA ALA A 101 -14.57 -5.69 28.70
C ALA A 101 -14.64 -5.45 27.18
N VAL A 102 -14.29 -4.24 26.75
CA VAL A 102 -13.86 -3.98 25.38
C VAL A 102 -12.59 -4.79 25.19
N SER A 103 -12.58 -5.80 24.31
CA SER A 103 -11.32 -6.33 23.74
C SER A 103 -11.44 -7.52 22.78
N GLY A 104 -12.62 -8.15 22.57
CA GLY A 104 -12.73 -9.27 21.63
C GLY A 104 -13.87 -9.14 20.63
N GLN A 105 -15.11 -9.19 21.13
CA GLN A 105 -16.31 -9.24 20.29
C GLN A 105 -16.55 -7.94 19.50
N ASP A 106 -16.20 -6.79 20.08
CA ASP A 106 -16.31 -5.47 19.44
C ASP A 106 -15.34 -5.30 18.25
N LEU A 107 -14.11 -5.81 18.37
CA LEU A 107 -13.12 -5.76 17.29
C LEU A 107 -13.52 -6.68 16.12
N GLU A 108 -14.02 -7.89 16.40
CA GLU A 108 -14.54 -8.78 15.37
C GLU A 108 -15.72 -8.16 14.62
N ASP A 109 -16.66 -7.55 15.34
CA ASP A 109 -17.80 -6.85 14.75
C ASP A 109 -17.36 -5.66 13.89
N PHE A 110 -16.32 -4.92 14.33
CA PHE A 110 -15.73 -3.85 13.53
C PHE A 110 -15.09 -4.39 12.26
N ILE A 111 -14.23 -5.43 12.33
CA ILE A 111 -13.56 -6.00 11.17
C ILE A 111 -14.58 -6.56 10.17
N ALA A 112 -15.58 -7.28 10.65
CA ALA A 112 -16.64 -7.86 9.83
C ALA A 112 -17.46 -6.79 9.07
N LYS A 113 -17.61 -5.58 9.64
CA LYS A 113 -18.27 -4.44 8.98
C LYS A 113 -17.31 -3.66 8.08
N GLN A 114 -16.10 -3.40 8.55
CA GLN A 114 -15.15 -2.49 7.93
C GLN A 114 -14.44 -3.12 6.72
N ARG A 115 -14.19 -4.45 6.68
CA ARG A 115 -13.56 -5.11 5.53
C ARG A 115 -14.40 -4.96 4.24
N PRO A 116 -15.69 -5.35 4.19
CA PRO A 116 -16.50 -5.18 2.98
C PRO A 116 -16.75 -3.71 2.63
N LEU A 117 -16.83 -2.82 3.64
CA LEU A 117 -16.93 -1.38 3.41
C LEU A 117 -15.66 -0.80 2.77
N SER A 118 -14.49 -1.21 3.25
CA SER A 118 -13.20 -0.79 2.71
C SER A 118 -13.03 -1.26 1.26
N LEU A 119 -13.41 -2.50 0.95
CA LEU A 119 -13.42 -2.99 -0.44
C LEU A 119 -14.37 -2.15 -1.32
N THR A 120 -15.57 -1.83 -0.81
CA THR A 120 -16.52 -0.95 -1.52
C THR A 120 -15.92 0.44 -1.76
N ASN A 121 -15.23 1.01 -0.77
CA ASN A 121 -14.64 2.34 -0.89
C ASN A 121 -13.40 2.37 -1.81
N VAL A 122 -12.62 1.29 -1.88
CA VAL A 122 -11.61 1.11 -2.94
C VAL A 122 -12.26 1.16 -4.32
N LEU A 123 -13.37 0.44 -4.53
CA LEU A 123 -14.07 0.43 -5.81
C LEU A 123 -14.72 1.79 -6.15
N ASN A 124 -15.16 2.55 -5.14
CA ASN A 124 -15.65 3.92 -5.32
C ASN A 124 -14.55 4.88 -5.82
N ASN A 125 -13.29 4.61 -5.47
CA ASN A 125 -12.13 5.38 -5.94
C ASN A 125 -11.60 4.90 -7.31
N LEU A 126 -12.28 3.95 -7.97
CA LEU A 126 -11.85 3.38 -9.24
C LEU A 126 -12.63 3.92 -10.44
N GLY A 127 -11.91 4.32 -11.49
CA GLY A 127 -12.44 4.60 -12.82
C GLY A 127 -13.65 5.53 -12.80
N ALA A 128 -14.69 5.16 -13.54
CA ALA A 128 -15.88 6.00 -13.71
C ALA A 128 -16.58 6.36 -12.38
N ALA A 129 -16.52 5.51 -11.35
CA ALA A 129 -17.09 5.81 -10.03
C ALA A 129 -16.41 7.03 -9.38
N ALA A 130 -15.10 7.16 -9.60
CA ALA A 130 -14.27 8.27 -9.15
C ALA A 130 -14.23 9.45 -10.12
N GLY A 131 -14.75 9.32 -11.34
CA GLY A 131 -14.52 10.28 -12.44
C GLY A 131 -13.12 10.16 -13.08
N ALA A 132 -12.47 9.01 -12.94
CA ALA A 132 -11.19 8.67 -13.57
C ALA A 132 -11.40 7.79 -14.82
N ALA A 133 -10.37 7.67 -15.67
CA ALA A 133 -10.40 6.76 -16.81
C ALA A 133 -10.49 5.28 -16.35
N PRO A 134 -11.09 4.38 -17.15
CA PRO A 134 -11.18 2.96 -16.81
C PRO A 134 -9.82 2.36 -16.45
N GLY A 135 -9.75 1.63 -15.33
CA GLY A 135 -8.52 0.99 -14.85
C GLY A 135 -7.59 1.91 -14.06
N LEU A 136 -7.87 3.22 -13.99
CA LEU A 136 -7.15 4.14 -13.10
C LEU A 136 -7.85 4.22 -11.74
N VAL A 137 -7.06 4.29 -10.69
CA VAL A 137 -7.53 4.50 -9.31
C VAL A 137 -7.01 5.83 -8.80
N ILE A 138 -7.86 6.63 -8.19
CA ILE A 138 -7.44 7.86 -7.53
C ILE A 138 -6.85 7.54 -6.16
N ALA A 139 -5.88 8.31 -5.68
CA ALA A 139 -5.41 8.16 -4.30
C ALA A 139 -6.53 8.58 -3.31
N SER A 140 -7.19 9.71 -3.58
CA SER A 140 -8.33 10.20 -2.79
C SER A 140 -9.23 11.12 -3.62
N PRO A 141 -10.55 11.21 -3.31
CA PRO A 141 -11.47 12.18 -3.90
C PRO A 141 -11.20 13.64 -3.48
N SER A 142 -10.21 13.89 -2.60
CA SER A 142 -9.82 15.24 -2.17
C SER A 142 -9.16 16.04 -3.31
N LYS A 143 -9.68 17.24 -3.59
CA LYS A 143 -9.22 18.09 -4.71
C LYS A 143 -8.50 19.37 -4.28
N THR A 144 -8.49 19.71 -3.00
CA THR A 144 -8.08 21.06 -2.54
C THR A 144 -7.00 21.04 -1.47
N ASP A 145 -7.24 20.36 -0.35
CA ASP A 145 -6.34 20.41 0.80
C ASP A 145 -6.35 19.06 1.55
N PRO A 146 -5.47 18.12 1.18
CA PRO A 146 -4.54 18.20 0.06
C PRO A 146 -5.19 17.78 -1.29
N PRO A 147 -4.65 18.22 -2.44
CA PRO A 147 -5.16 17.84 -3.75
C PRO A 147 -4.62 16.45 -4.17
N TYR A 148 -5.35 15.40 -3.83
CA TYR A 148 -4.97 13.99 -4.05
C TYR A 148 -5.75 13.31 -5.18
N TYR A 149 -6.48 14.10 -5.97
CA TYR A 149 -7.25 13.62 -7.11
C TYR A 149 -6.35 13.36 -8.33
N TYR A 150 -5.45 12.39 -8.19
CA TYR A 150 -4.51 11.89 -9.21
C TYR A 150 -4.39 10.37 -9.07
N THR A 151 -3.82 9.71 -10.08
CA THR A 151 -3.45 8.30 -9.98
C THR A 151 -1.94 8.17 -9.74
N TRP A 152 -1.55 7.53 -8.64
CA TRP A 152 -0.15 7.21 -8.36
C TRP A 152 0.14 5.78 -8.79
N THR A 153 1.28 5.56 -9.44
CA THR A 153 1.70 4.24 -9.89
C THR A 153 1.81 3.26 -8.71
N ARG A 154 2.40 3.71 -7.58
CA ARG A 154 2.52 2.91 -6.35
C ARG A 154 1.16 2.52 -5.77
N ASP A 155 0.32 3.50 -5.43
CA ASP A 155 -0.99 3.29 -4.83
C ASP A 155 -1.86 2.40 -5.71
N SER A 156 -1.81 2.62 -7.02
CA SER A 156 -2.51 1.80 -8.01
C SER A 156 -2.02 0.36 -8.00
N ALA A 157 -0.71 0.13 -8.08
CA ALA A 157 -0.15 -1.22 -8.05
C ALA A 157 -0.43 -1.98 -6.75
N LEU A 158 -0.31 -1.32 -5.58
CA LEU A 158 -0.59 -1.95 -4.29
C LEU A 158 -2.09 -2.26 -4.12
N THR A 159 -2.96 -1.35 -4.56
CA THR A 159 -4.41 -1.57 -4.54
C THR A 159 -4.81 -2.72 -5.46
N PHE A 160 -4.28 -2.76 -6.69
CA PHE A 160 -4.58 -3.85 -7.61
C PHE A 160 -3.96 -5.16 -7.18
N LYS A 161 -2.80 -5.17 -6.51
CA LYS A 161 -2.29 -6.38 -5.86
C LYS A 161 -3.28 -6.94 -4.84
N MET A 162 -3.86 -6.10 -3.99
CA MET A 162 -4.91 -6.49 -3.05
C MET A 162 -6.16 -7.02 -3.77
N LEU A 163 -6.65 -6.33 -4.81
CA LEU A 163 -7.84 -6.77 -5.57
C LEU A 163 -7.60 -8.10 -6.30
N ILE A 164 -6.40 -8.32 -6.84
CA ILE A 164 -6.02 -9.59 -7.46
C ILE A 164 -5.98 -10.70 -6.41
N ASP A 165 -5.43 -10.44 -5.22
CA ASP A 165 -5.42 -11.43 -4.13
C ASP A 165 -6.84 -11.78 -3.65
N GLU A 166 -7.73 -10.79 -3.47
CA GLU A 166 -9.14 -11.01 -3.13
C GLU A 166 -9.86 -11.81 -4.23
N PHE A 167 -9.58 -11.53 -5.51
CA PHE A 167 -10.12 -12.29 -6.63
C PHE A 167 -9.62 -13.75 -6.61
N ILE A 168 -8.31 -13.98 -6.44
CA ILE A 168 -7.72 -15.32 -6.43
C ILE A 168 -8.23 -16.15 -5.26
N HIS A 169 -8.46 -15.53 -4.10
CA HIS A 169 -8.96 -16.21 -2.92
C HIS A 169 -10.37 -16.80 -3.13
N ASP A 170 -11.27 -16.05 -3.77
CA ASP A 170 -12.61 -16.54 -4.15
C ASP A 170 -13.07 -15.98 -5.51
N PRO A 171 -12.64 -16.60 -6.63
CA PRO A 171 -12.94 -16.10 -7.98
C PRO A 171 -14.43 -16.09 -8.31
N VAL A 172 -15.23 -16.92 -7.62
CA VAL A 172 -16.67 -17.02 -7.84
C VAL A 172 -17.38 -15.88 -7.12
N ALA A 173 -17.07 -15.64 -5.84
CA ALA A 173 -17.66 -14.55 -5.09
C ALA A 173 -17.22 -13.18 -5.61
N ASN A 174 -15.96 -13.07 -6.05
CA ASN A 174 -15.33 -11.83 -6.49
C ASN A 174 -15.21 -11.70 -8.01
N ALA A 175 -16.04 -12.42 -8.79
CA ALA A 175 -15.99 -12.41 -10.26
C ALA A 175 -16.11 -11.01 -10.89
N ASN A 176 -16.74 -10.06 -10.18
CA ASN A 176 -16.84 -8.67 -10.61
C ASN A 176 -15.49 -7.93 -10.64
N LEU A 177 -14.49 -8.39 -9.87
CA LEU A 177 -13.16 -7.79 -9.84
C LEU A 177 -12.37 -8.05 -11.12
N GLU A 178 -12.62 -9.15 -11.83
CA GLU A 178 -11.88 -9.51 -13.05
C GLU A 178 -11.93 -8.38 -14.09
N LYS A 179 -13.10 -7.77 -14.29
CA LYS A 179 -13.24 -6.64 -15.22
C LYS A 179 -12.31 -5.48 -14.84
N HIS A 180 -12.23 -5.16 -13.55
CA HIS A 180 -11.39 -4.08 -13.05
C HIS A 180 -9.90 -4.40 -13.22
N ILE A 181 -9.49 -5.65 -12.99
CA ILE A 181 -8.11 -6.12 -13.20
C ILE A 181 -7.72 -5.99 -14.69
N ARG A 182 -8.61 -6.39 -15.61
CA ARG A 182 -8.39 -6.25 -17.06
C ARG A 182 -8.36 -4.79 -17.51
N ASP A 183 -9.23 -3.95 -16.96
CA ASP A 183 -9.19 -2.50 -17.22
C ASP A 183 -7.87 -1.89 -16.72
N TYR A 184 -7.37 -2.30 -15.56
CA TYR A 184 -6.08 -1.87 -15.02
C TYR A 184 -4.91 -2.26 -15.92
N LEU A 185 -4.84 -3.53 -16.35
CA LEU A 185 -3.82 -3.99 -17.30
C LEU A 185 -3.76 -3.08 -18.53
N ARG A 186 -4.93 -2.80 -19.12
CA ARG A 186 -5.02 -1.91 -20.29
C ARG A 186 -4.61 -0.48 -19.97
N ALA A 187 -5.06 0.06 -18.84
CA ALA A 187 -4.72 1.42 -18.43
C ALA A 187 -3.21 1.58 -18.19
N GLN A 188 -2.57 0.59 -17.58
CA GLN A 188 -1.12 0.58 -17.36
C GLN A 188 -0.35 0.45 -18.68
N ALA A 189 -0.80 -0.41 -19.61
CA ALA A 189 -0.20 -0.52 -20.93
C ALA A 189 -0.18 0.84 -21.67
N ILE A 190 -1.27 1.59 -21.59
CA ILE A 190 -1.36 2.95 -22.15
C ILE A 190 -0.45 3.91 -21.37
N LEU A 191 -0.53 3.94 -20.04
CA LEU A 191 0.27 4.84 -19.20
C LEU A 191 1.78 4.67 -19.41
N GLN A 192 2.26 3.44 -19.61
CA GLN A 192 3.67 3.18 -19.91
C GLN A 192 4.17 3.99 -21.12
N THR A 193 3.30 4.35 -22.07
CA THR A 193 3.65 5.12 -23.28
C THR A 193 3.57 6.64 -23.10
N VAL A 194 3.03 7.14 -21.99
CA VAL A 194 2.82 8.57 -21.76
C VAL A 194 4.14 9.24 -21.42
N ALA A 195 4.66 10.04 -22.35
CA ALA A 195 5.82 10.89 -22.10
C ALA A 195 5.51 11.91 -20.99
N ASN A 196 6.39 12.02 -20.02
CA ASN A 196 6.19 12.77 -18.78
C ASN A 196 7.50 13.42 -18.31
N PRO A 197 7.50 14.22 -17.24
CA PRO A 197 8.71 14.88 -16.75
C PRO A 197 9.87 13.97 -16.34
N SER A 198 9.63 12.70 -15.98
CA SER A 198 10.70 11.73 -15.73
C SER A 198 11.36 11.23 -17.02
N GLY A 199 10.62 11.24 -18.13
CA GLY A 199 11.08 10.85 -19.46
C GLY A 199 9.98 10.20 -20.31
N ALA A 200 10.38 9.38 -21.28
CA ALA A 200 9.46 8.62 -22.14
C ALA A 200 9.75 7.10 -22.06
N LEU A 201 8.86 6.29 -22.64
CA LEU A 201 9.09 4.85 -22.80
C LEU A 201 10.26 4.57 -23.73
N LEU A 202 10.29 5.25 -24.87
CA LEU A 202 11.33 5.11 -25.88
C LEU A 202 12.20 6.36 -25.91
N PRO A 203 13.52 6.23 -26.05
CA PRO A 203 14.27 4.97 -26.19
C PRO A 203 14.71 4.34 -24.85
N SER A 204 14.50 5.03 -23.72
CA SER A 204 15.24 4.78 -22.47
C SER A 204 14.43 4.14 -21.34
N GLY A 205 13.10 4.10 -21.46
CA GLY A 205 12.18 3.66 -20.41
C GLY A 205 12.05 4.60 -19.21
N ARG A 206 12.73 5.76 -19.21
CA ARG A 206 12.78 6.67 -18.05
C ARG A 206 11.41 7.14 -17.58
N GLY A 207 10.45 7.28 -18.50
CA GLY A 207 9.08 7.69 -18.17
C GLY A 207 8.35 6.74 -17.22
N LEU A 208 8.77 5.48 -17.13
CA LEU A 208 8.17 4.49 -16.21
C LEU A 208 8.38 4.85 -14.73
N GLY A 209 9.39 5.68 -14.41
CA GLY A 209 9.67 6.16 -13.07
C GLY A 209 8.81 7.33 -12.58
N GLU A 210 7.85 7.81 -13.38
CA GLU A 210 6.96 8.88 -12.94
C GLU A 210 6.00 8.38 -11.85
N ALA A 211 5.93 9.14 -10.76
CA ALA A 211 5.17 8.76 -9.58
C ALA A 211 3.66 8.80 -9.83
N LYS A 212 3.18 9.83 -10.54
CA LYS A 212 1.75 10.12 -10.67
C LYS A 212 1.35 10.74 -12.01
N TYR A 213 0.08 10.57 -12.34
CA TYR A 213 -0.57 11.05 -13.55
C TYR A 213 -1.92 11.69 -13.23
N GLU A 214 -2.44 12.49 -14.15
CA GLU A 214 -3.82 12.98 -14.08
C GLU A 214 -4.81 11.80 -14.12
N VAL A 215 -6.02 12.01 -13.61
CA VAL A 215 -7.04 10.93 -13.51
C VAL A 215 -7.58 10.45 -14.85
N ASP A 216 -7.30 11.18 -15.94
CA ASP A 216 -7.59 10.77 -17.31
C ASP A 216 -6.44 10.00 -17.97
N GLY A 217 -5.31 9.84 -17.27
CA GLY A 217 -4.09 9.19 -17.75
C GLY A 217 -3.11 10.13 -18.44
N SER A 218 -3.39 11.43 -18.51
CA SER A 218 -2.45 12.42 -19.05
C SER A 218 -1.30 12.74 -18.08
N ARG A 219 -0.23 13.32 -18.60
CA ARG A 219 0.98 13.65 -17.84
C ARG A 219 0.72 14.73 -16.79
N PHE A 220 1.24 14.53 -15.58
CA PHE A 220 1.29 15.57 -14.56
C PHE A 220 2.53 16.47 -14.77
N ASN A 221 2.33 17.77 -14.98
CA ASN A 221 3.41 18.70 -15.37
C ASN A 221 4.05 19.48 -14.21
N GLY A 222 3.48 19.43 -13.01
CA GLY A 222 4.02 20.17 -11.85
C GLY A 222 5.34 19.60 -11.34
N ALA A 223 6.09 20.41 -10.57
CA ALA A 223 7.22 19.92 -9.80
C ALA A 223 6.79 18.85 -8.78
N TRP A 224 7.63 17.84 -8.57
CA TRP A 224 7.35 16.70 -7.70
C TRP A 224 8.63 15.93 -7.36
N GLY A 225 8.60 15.14 -6.28
CA GLY A 225 9.66 14.19 -5.95
C GLY A 225 9.69 13.03 -6.94
N ARG A 226 10.43 13.20 -8.04
CA ARG A 226 10.56 12.25 -9.15
C ARG A 226 12.03 12.06 -9.57
N PRO A 227 12.39 10.91 -10.17
CA PRO A 227 11.56 9.72 -10.35
C PRO A 227 11.38 8.96 -9.03
N GLN A 228 10.33 8.16 -8.94
CA GLN A 228 10.12 7.15 -7.90
C GLN A 228 10.27 5.77 -8.53
N ARG A 229 11.19 4.96 -8.02
CA ARG A 229 11.65 3.73 -8.70
C ARG A 229 11.01 2.44 -8.19
N ASP A 230 9.99 2.57 -7.35
CA ASP A 230 9.18 1.48 -6.77
C ASP A 230 7.91 1.21 -7.58
N GLY A 231 7.38 2.20 -8.31
CA GLY A 231 6.18 2.03 -9.14
C GLY A 231 6.27 0.85 -10.13
N PRO A 232 7.29 0.81 -11.01
CA PRO A 232 7.46 -0.31 -11.95
C PRO A 232 7.55 -1.69 -11.30
N PRO A 233 8.42 -1.95 -10.31
CA PRO A 233 8.47 -3.28 -9.70
C PRO A 233 7.17 -3.65 -8.96
N LEU A 234 6.47 -2.71 -8.31
CA LEU A 234 5.17 -3.00 -7.69
C LEU A 234 4.10 -3.36 -8.72
N ARG A 235 4.06 -2.64 -9.86
CA ARG A 235 3.15 -2.96 -10.96
C ARG A 235 3.46 -4.32 -11.57
N ALA A 236 4.75 -4.64 -11.76
CA ALA A 236 5.19 -5.94 -12.21
C ALA A 236 4.69 -7.04 -11.27
N VAL A 237 4.89 -6.90 -9.95
CA VAL A 237 4.43 -7.89 -8.95
C VAL A 237 2.91 -8.11 -9.00
N ALA A 238 2.12 -7.04 -9.12
CA ALA A 238 0.66 -7.17 -9.28
C ALA A 238 0.30 -7.96 -10.54
N LEU A 239 0.87 -7.61 -11.69
CA LEU A 239 0.57 -8.26 -12.95
C LEU A 239 1.16 -9.67 -13.08
N ILE A 240 2.29 -9.97 -12.43
CA ILE A 240 2.85 -11.33 -12.35
C ILE A 240 1.90 -12.24 -11.56
N THR A 241 1.33 -11.74 -10.46
CA THR A 241 0.32 -12.47 -9.69
C THR A 241 -0.90 -12.83 -10.57
N TRP A 242 -1.37 -11.88 -11.38
CA TRP A 242 -2.46 -12.10 -12.34
C TRP A 242 -2.08 -13.08 -13.45
N ALA A 243 -0.89 -12.91 -14.04
CA ALA A 243 -0.39 -13.77 -15.12
C ALA A 243 -0.24 -15.23 -14.68
N ASN A 244 0.22 -15.47 -13.45
CA ASN A 244 0.29 -16.81 -12.88
C ASN A 244 -1.11 -17.46 -12.76
N TRP A 245 -2.09 -16.73 -12.22
CA TRP A 245 -3.47 -17.22 -12.13
C TRP A 245 -4.08 -17.52 -13.51
N LEU A 246 -3.84 -16.66 -14.50
CA LEU A 246 -4.26 -16.90 -15.89
C LEU A 246 -3.64 -18.18 -16.44
N ALA A 247 -2.32 -18.36 -16.29
CA ALA A 247 -1.63 -19.56 -16.75
C ALA A 247 -2.12 -20.83 -16.04
N ASP A 248 -2.51 -20.75 -14.76
CA ASP A 248 -3.13 -21.86 -14.03
C ASP A 248 -4.55 -22.20 -14.54
N SER A 249 -5.20 -21.28 -15.26
CA SER A 249 -6.55 -21.45 -15.81
C SER A 249 -6.61 -22.22 -17.13
N GLY A 250 -5.45 -22.63 -17.67
CA GLY A 250 -5.30 -23.46 -18.89
C GLY A 250 -4.71 -22.72 -20.08
N ASP A 251 -4.55 -23.42 -21.21
CA ASP A 251 -3.78 -22.97 -22.39
C ASP A 251 -4.15 -21.56 -22.89
N ALA A 252 -5.45 -21.22 -22.91
CA ALA A 252 -5.91 -19.90 -23.34
C ALA A 252 -5.50 -18.78 -22.36
N GLY A 253 -5.50 -19.08 -21.06
CA GLY A 253 -5.02 -18.15 -20.05
C GLY A 253 -3.50 -18.02 -20.07
N GLU A 254 -2.77 -19.10 -20.33
CA GLU A 254 -1.31 -19.05 -20.55
C GLU A 254 -0.96 -18.21 -21.79
N GLU A 255 -1.70 -18.35 -22.89
CA GLU A 255 -1.58 -17.51 -24.08
C GLU A 255 -1.86 -16.03 -23.75
N GLU A 256 -2.92 -15.74 -22.98
CA GLU A 256 -3.22 -14.38 -22.52
C GLU A 256 -2.08 -13.80 -21.67
N ALA A 257 -1.58 -14.57 -20.71
CA ALA A 257 -0.48 -14.18 -19.83
C ALA A 257 0.78 -13.85 -20.63
N ARG A 258 1.12 -14.67 -21.63
CA ARG A 258 2.32 -14.50 -22.47
C ARG A 258 2.18 -13.39 -23.50
N ASP A 259 1.04 -13.28 -24.17
CA ASP A 259 0.93 -12.44 -25.37
C ASP A 259 0.30 -11.07 -25.06
N ILE A 260 -0.41 -10.93 -23.94
CA ILE A 260 -1.07 -9.69 -23.51
C ILE A 260 -0.45 -9.12 -22.23
N VAL A 261 -0.28 -9.93 -21.17
CA VAL A 261 0.17 -9.42 -19.87
C VAL A 261 1.69 -9.21 -19.83
N TRP A 262 2.47 -10.19 -20.30
CA TRP A 262 3.92 -10.18 -20.24
C TRP A 262 4.58 -8.95 -20.87
N PRO A 263 4.14 -8.40 -22.03
CA PRO A 263 4.75 -7.18 -22.59
C PRO A 263 4.71 -5.97 -21.64
N VAL A 264 3.68 -5.84 -20.80
CA VAL A 264 3.59 -4.78 -19.78
C VAL A 264 4.61 -5.06 -18.66
N ILE A 265 4.66 -6.30 -18.17
CA ILE A 265 5.61 -6.75 -17.13
C ILE A 265 7.06 -6.56 -17.61
N ALA A 266 7.37 -6.94 -18.84
CA ALA A 266 8.71 -6.91 -19.41
C ALA A 266 9.31 -5.49 -19.41
N ASN A 267 8.51 -4.46 -19.72
CA ASN A 267 8.94 -3.06 -19.63
C ASN A 267 9.31 -2.66 -18.19
N ASP A 268 8.55 -3.11 -17.20
CA ASP A 268 8.78 -2.79 -15.79
C ASP A 268 10.00 -3.51 -15.21
N LEU A 269 10.21 -4.77 -15.61
CA LEU A 269 11.40 -5.53 -15.26
C LEU A 269 12.63 -4.93 -15.93
N ALA A 270 12.55 -4.56 -17.20
CA ALA A 270 13.61 -3.86 -17.93
C ALA A 270 14.00 -2.54 -17.24
N TYR A 271 13.02 -1.75 -16.79
CA TYR A 271 13.26 -0.54 -16.00
C TYR A 271 13.97 -0.87 -14.68
N THR A 272 13.48 -1.89 -13.98
CA THR A 272 14.03 -2.31 -12.69
C THR A 272 15.50 -2.71 -12.83
N GLY A 273 15.83 -3.61 -13.76
CA GLY A 273 17.22 -4.02 -14.02
C GLY A 273 18.12 -2.88 -14.48
N GLN A 274 17.59 -1.90 -15.23
CA GLN A 274 18.37 -0.77 -15.73
C GLN A 274 18.65 0.30 -14.67
N TYR A 275 17.70 0.55 -13.77
CA TYR A 275 17.73 1.73 -12.90
C TYR A 275 17.74 1.43 -11.39
N TRP A 276 17.76 0.16 -10.95
CA TRP A 276 17.78 -0.18 -9.53
C TRP A 276 18.93 0.49 -8.77
N ASN A 277 20.10 0.58 -9.39
CA ASN A 277 21.32 1.16 -8.81
C ASN A 277 21.43 2.69 -9.03
N SER A 278 20.33 3.35 -9.39
CA SER A 278 20.23 4.81 -9.48
C SER A 278 19.39 5.33 -8.32
N THR A 279 19.75 6.50 -7.77
CA THR A 279 18.91 7.15 -6.76
C THR A 279 17.55 7.56 -7.33
N GLY A 280 16.58 7.74 -6.44
CA GLY A 280 15.24 8.25 -6.71
C GLY A 280 14.58 8.68 -5.39
N PHE A 281 13.35 9.18 -5.48
CA PHE A 281 12.58 9.52 -4.28
C PHE A 281 11.99 8.28 -3.62
N ASP A 282 11.89 8.32 -2.30
CA ASP A 282 11.29 7.28 -1.48
C ASP A 282 9.76 7.26 -1.57
N LEU A 283 9.12 6.30 -0.89
CA LEU A 283 7.66 6.14 -0.95
C LEU A 283 6.86 7.30 -0.35
N TRP A 284 7.53 8.18 0.39
CA TRP A 284 6.95 9.40 0.95
C TRP A 284 7.15 10.62 0.07
N GLU A 285 7.81 10.44 -1.08
CA GLU A 285 7.96 11.46 -2.12
C GLU A 285 8.84 12.64 -1.67
N GLU A 286 9.73 12.39 -0.69
CA GLU A 286 10.45 13.43 0.05
C GLU A 286 11.97 13.26 -0.02
N VAL A 287 12.47 12.04 0.12
CA VAL A 287 13.91 11.78 0.28
C VAL A 287 14.46 11.21 -1.01
N SER A 288 15.26 12.02 -1.72
CA SER A 288 16.09 11.56 -2.83
C SER A 288 17.28 10.75 -2.29
N GLY A 289 17.37 9.47 -2.67
CA GLY A 289 18.37 8.53 -2.20
C GLY A 289 18.12 7.10 -2.68
N SER A 290 18.54 6.12 -1.88
CA SER A 290 18.23 4.69 -2.06
C SER A 290 17.30 4.24 -0.94
N SER A 291 16.07 3.85 -1.28
CA SER A 291 15.04 3.49 -0.31
C SER A 291 14.95 1.97 -0.09
N PHE A 292 14.79 1.54 1.17
CA PHE A 292 14.67 0.11 1.54
C PHE A 292 13.42 -0.52 0.91
N PHE A 293 12.25 0.11 1.06
CA PHE A 293 10.99 -0.32 0.43
C PHE A 293 11.14 -0.52 -1.08
N THR A 294 11.73 0.47 -1.76
CA THR A 294 11.96 0.41 -3.20
C THR A 294 12.89 -0.75 -3.58
N THR A 295 14.02 -0.90 -2.88
CA THR A 295 14.99 -1.98 -3.15
C THR A 295 14.37 -3.36 -2.94
N GLN A 296 13.54 -3.52 -1.90
CA GLN A 296 12.87 -4.78 -1.63
C GLN A 296 11.81 -5.12 -2.68
N ALA A 297 11.03 -4.12 -3.14
CA ALA A 297 10.09 -4.30 -4.25
C ALA A 297 10.82 -4.68 -5.56
N GLN A 298 11.94 -4.02 -5.87
CA GLN A 298 12.79 -4.34 -7.02
C GLN A 298 13.31 -5.78 -6.96
N TYR A 299 13.82 -6.20 -5.80
CA TYR A 299 14.32 -7.55 -5.62
C TYR A 299 13.24 -8.61 -5.85
N ARG A 300 12.06 -8.41 -5.25
CA ARG A 300 10.89 -9.27 -5.43
C ARG A 300 10.48 -9.35 -6.90
N ALA A 301 10.34 -8.21 -7.58
CA ALA A 301 9.89 -8.16 -8.98
C ALA A 301 10.84 -8.92 -9.93
N LEU A 302 12.16 -8.78 -9.75
CA LEU A 302 13.13 -9.47 -10.60
C LEU A 302 13.12 -10.99 -10.38
N ILE A 303 12.92 -11.46 -9.15
CA ILE A 303 12.80 -12.89 -8.85
C ILE A 303 11.53 -13.46 -9.48
N GLU A 304 10.37 -12.87 -9.18
CA GLU A 304 9.09 -13.33 -9.72
C GLU A 304 9.03 -13.22 -11.24
N GLY A 305 9.66 -12.18 -11.80
CA GLY A 305 9.76 -11.97 -13.24
C GLY A 305 10.57 -13.06 -13.93
N ALA A 306 11.65 -13.55 -13.30
CA ALA A 306 12.47 -14.64 -13.83
C ALA A 306 11.68 -15.96 -13.85
N GLU A 307 10.97 -16.27 -12.77
CA GLU A 307 10.14 -17.49 -12.68
C GLU A 307 8.98 -17.46 -13.67
N LEU A 308 8.28 -16.33 -13.79
CA LEU A 308 7.20 -16.18 -14.76
C LEU A 308 7.73 -16.29 -16.21
N ALA A 309 8.90 -15.71 -16.49
CA ALA A 309 9.50 -15.80 -17.82
C ALA A 309 9.75 -17.26 -18.23
N GLU A 310 10.34 -18.05 -17.32
CA GLU A 310 10.56 -19.49 -17.54
C GLU A 310 9.23 -20.22 -17.73
N ARG A 311 8.23 -19.94 -16.88
CA ARG A 311 6.90 -20.54 -16.95
C ARG A 311 6.20 -20.28 -18.29
N LEU A 312 6.27 -19.06 -18.81
CA LEU A 312 5.61 -18.65 -20.05
C LEU A 312 6.46 -18.91 -21.31
N ASN A 313 7.62 -19.58 -21.16
CA ASN A 313 8.58 -19.83 -22.24
C ASN A 313 8.99 -18.53 -22.99
N THR A 314 9.25 -17.47 -22.21
CA THR A 314 9.74 -16.17 -22.67
C THR A 314 11.05 -15.82 -21.95
N THR A 315 11.61 -14.63 -22.18
CA THR A 315 12.88 -14.21 -21.59
C THR A 315 12.71 -12.92 -20.80
N CYS A 316 13.08 -12.91 -19.52
CA CYS A 316 13.26 -11.68 -18.75
C CYS A 316 14.52 -10.90 -19.18
N GLY A 317 15.47 -11.59 -19.83
CA GLY A 317 16.73 -11.01 -20.29
C GLY A 317 17.64 -10.57 -19.14
N ALA A 318 18.65 -9.76 -19.48
CA ALA A 318 19.67 -9.30 -18.54
C ALA A 318 19.11 -8.52 -17.33
N ALA A 319 17.88 -8.03 -17.40
CA ALA A 319 17.24 -7.33 -16.30
C ALA A 319 17.08 -8.20 -15.06
N CYS A 320 16.61 -9.45 -15.21
CA CYS A 320 16.46 -10.37 -14.08
C CYS A 320 17.81 -10.90 -13.55
N ASP A 321 18.87 -10.87 -14.36
CA ASP A 321 20.23 -11.25 -13.92
C ASP A 321 20.78 -10.29 -12.84
N GLU A 322 20.14 -9.12 -12.65
CA GLU A 322 20.48 -8.16 -11.60
C GLU A 322 19.95 -8.56 -10.20
N ALA A 323 19.01 -9.51 -10.10
CA ALA A 323 18.38 -9.89 -8.83
C ALA A 323 19.40 -10.21 -7.71
N PRO A 324 20.49 -10.99 -7.95
CA PRO A 324 21.50 -11.25 -6.94
C PRO A 324 22.21 -9.98 -6.44
N ALA A 325 22.45 -8.99 -7.30
CA ALA A 325 23.09 -7.73 -6.92
C ALA A 325 22.16 -6.86 -6.07
N VAL A 326 20.87 -6.76 -6.46
CA VAL A 326 19.83 -6.08 -5.68
C VAL A 326 19.66 -6.75 -4.31
N GLY A 327 19.57 -8.08 -4.28
CA GLY A 327 19.46 -8.86 -3.06
C GLY A 327 20.68 -8.69 -2.15
N CYS A 328 21.90 -8.66 -2.71
CA CYS A 328 23.10 -8.36 -1.93
C CYS A 328 23.02 -6.98 -1.30
N PHE A 329 22.65 -5.95 -2.06
CA PHE A 329 22.53 -4.59 -1.57
C PHE A 329 21.48 -4.49 -0.44
N LEU A 330 20.31 -5.12 -0.61
CA LEU A 330 19.25 -5.21 0.40
C LEU A 330 19.74 -5.84 1.71
N ASN A 331 20.54 -6.91 1.62
CA ASN A 331 21.04 -7.66 2.78
C ASN A 331 22.35 -7.10 3.36
N SER A 332 23.02 -6.22 2.63
CA SER A 332 24.28 -5.61 3.06
C SER A 332 24.08 -4.74 4.30
N ASP A 333 25.18 -4.45 4.99
CA ASP A 333 25.17 -3.50 6.11
C ASP A 333 24.95 -2.03 5.65
N SER A 334 24.65 -1.80 4.36
CA SER A 334 24.29 -0.47 3.84
C SER A 334 23.00 0.03 4.48
N TYR A 335 21.96 -0.82 4.53
CA TYR A 335 20.71 -0.48 5.20
C TYR A 335 20.74 -0.80 6.69
N TRP A 336 21.59 -1.69 7.17
CA TRP A 336 21.60 -2.14 8.56
C TRP A 336 22.63 -1.41 9.42
N ASN A 337 22.18 -0.62 10.40
CA ASN A 337 23.08 0.17 11.26
C ASN A 337 23.57 -0.56 12.52
N GLY A 338 23.35 -1.87 12.62
CA GLY A 338 23.63 -2.67 13.82
C GLY A 338 22.46 -2.77 14.81
N ARG A 339 21.39 -1.96 14.65
CA ARG A 339 20.22 -1.95 15.55
C ARG A 339 18.88 -2.04 14.80
N HIS A 340 18.74 -1.31 13.70
CA HIS A 340 17.58 -1.33 12.82
C HIS A 340 18.01 -1.05 11.37
N HIS A 341 17.12 -1.33 10.43
CA HIS A 341 17.27 -0.84 9.06
C HIS A 341 17.06 0.68 9.02
N ILE A 342 17.93 1.39 8.33
CA ILE A 342 17.78 2.80 7.93
C ILE A 342 16.94 2.79 6.66
N ALA A 343 15.79 3.45 6.65
CA ALA A 343 14.88 3.39 5.49
C ALA A 343 15.44 4.02 4.21
N ASN A 344 16.24 5.09 4.33
CA ASN A 344 16.80 5.80 3.19
C ASN A 344 18.31 6.04 3.41
N ILE A 345 19.13 5.63 2.45
CA ILE A 345 20.58 5.82 2.44
C ILE A 345 21.02 6.54 1.16
N ASN A 346 22.31 6.84 1.00
CA ASN A 346 22.84 7.59 -0.16
C ASN A 346 22.11 8.93 -0.37
N THR A 347 21.84 9.62 0.73
CA THR A 347 21.03 10.82 0.78
C THR A 347 21.65 11.84 1.74
N ASN A 348 21.22 13.10 1.63
CA ASN A 348 21.68 14.21 2.47
C ASN A 348 20.77 14.46 3.68
N THR A 349 19.67 13.72 3.85
CA THR A 349 18.79 13.89 5.01
C THR A 349 19.48 13.48 6.31
N GLN A 350 19.12 14.15 7.41
CA GLN A 350 19.63 13.87 8.76
C GLN A 350 18.61 13.14 9.64
N ARG A 351 17.56 12.54 9.04
CA ARG A 351 16.58 11.72 9.77
C ARG A 351 17.24 10.50 10.42
N SER A 352 16.67 10.02 11.52
CA SER A 352 17.11 8.83 12.25
C SER A 352 17.09 7.54 11.42
N GLY A 353 16.30 7.52 10.34
CA GLY A 353 16.10 6.35 9.49
C GLY A 353 15.09 5.34 10.02
N LYS A 354 14.48 5.60 11.18
CA LYS A 354 13.38 4.80 11.73
C LYS A 354 12.07 5.18 11.05
N ASP A 355 11.58 4.30 10.20
CA ASP A 355 10.49 4.64 9.29
C ASP A 355 9.63 3.41 8.97
N ALA A 356 8.32 3.64 8.86
CA ALA A 356 7.30 2.70 8.40
C ALA A 356 7.67 2.04 7.07
N ASN A 357 8.44 2.72 6.22
CA ASN A 357 9.07 2.22 5.00
C ASN A 357 9.57 0.76 5.13
N THR A 358 10.30 0.46 6.20
CA THR A 358 10.92 -0.86 6.41
C THR A 358 9.90 -1.96 6.71
N MET A 359 8.83 -1.61 7.44
CA MET A 359 7.71 -2.50 7.74
C MET A 359 6.83 -2.70 6.51
N LEU A 360 6.52 -1.63 5.78
CA LEU A 360 5.72 -1.68 4.56
C LEU A 360 6.42 -2.50 3.48
N GLY A 361 7.75 -2.43 3.39
CA GLY A 361 8.53 -3.28 2.49
C GLY A 361 8.39 -4.75 2.82
N ALA A 362 8.54 -5.10 4.11
CA ALA A 362 8.41 -6.48 4.56
C ALA A 362 7.00 -7.05 4.35
N ASN A 363 5.95 -6.24 4.54
CA ASN A 363 4.58 -6.63 4.22
C ASN A 363 4.37 -6.81 2.72
N ALA A 364 4.82 -5.83 1.91
CA ALA A 364 4.73 -5.89 0.46
C ALA A 364 5.57 -7.02 -0.16
N ALA A 365 6.53 -7.59 0.58
CA ALA A 365 7.35 -8.72 0.17
C ALA A 365 7.02 -10.03 0.92
N PHE A 366 5.91 -10.10 1.65
CA PHE A 366 5.54 -11.25 2.45
C PHE A 366 5.39 -12.54 1.63
N ASP A 367 5.97 -13.62 2.13
CA ASP A 367 5.74 -15.00 1.66
C ASP A 367 5.66 -15.94 2.86
N ILE A 368 4.55 -16.68 2.98
CA ILE A 368 4.32 -17.65 4.06
C ILE A 368 5.33 -18.82 4.04
N ALA A 369 5.84 -19.19 2.87
CA ALA A 369 6.79 -20.30 2.69
C ALA A 369 8.24 -19.88 2.92
N ALA A 370 8.56 -18.59 2.86
CA ALA A 370 9.92 -18.10 3.06
C ALA A 370 10.39 -18.29 4.51
N SER A 371 11.62 -18.76 4.69
CA SER A 371 12.23 -18.90 6.01
C SER A 371 12.53 -17.55 6.64
N CYS A 372 12.61 -17.50 7.97
CA CYS A 372 12.91 -16.26 8.70
C CYS A 372 14.35 -15.76 8.53
N ASP A 373 15.26 -16.57 8.00
CA ASP A 373 16.62 -16.17 7.61
C ASP A 373 16.73 -15.90 6.09
N SER A 374 15.62 -15.88 5.38
CA SER A 374 15.60 -15.57 3.94
C SER A 374 16.20 -14.20 3.66
N ALA A 375 16.99 -14.13 2.59
CA ALA A 375 17.53 -12.91 2.02
C ALA A 375 16.46 -11.92 1.54
N THR A 376 15.18 -12.30 1.51
CA THR A 376 14.08 -11.40 1.13
C THR A 376 13.62 -10.49 2.28
N ILE A 377 14.24 -10.58 3.48
CA ILE A 377 13.93 -9.78 4.68
C ILE A 377 12.43 -9.82 5.02
N GLN A 378 11.97 -11.02 5.34
CA GLN A 378 10.58 -11.31 5.69
C GLN A 378 10.14 -10.71 7.03
N PRO A 379 8.83 -10.58 7.32
CA PRO A 379 8.35 -10.09 8.61
C PRO A 379 8.90 -10.83 9.83
N CYS A 380 9.06 -12.15 9.75
CA CYS A 380 9.67 -12.92 10.85
C CYS A 380 11.21 -12.83 10.93
N HIS A 381 11.87 -12.08 10.04
CA HIS A 381 13.33 -11.97 10.00
C HIS A 381 13.88 -11.18 11.20
N PRO A 382 14.98 -11.60 11.85
CA PRO A 382 15.48 -10.94 13.06
C PRO A 382 15.73 -9.43 12.91
N ARG A 383 16.33 -9.02 11.78
CA ARG A 383 16.55 -7.58 11.48
C ARG A 383 15.23 -6.83 11.22
N ALA A 384 14.21 -7.48 10.66
CA ALA A 384 12.89 -6.87 10.45
C ALA A 384 12.18 -6.67 11.80
N LEU A 385 12.16 -7.69 12.66
CA LEU A 385 11.59 -7.61 14.02
C LEU A 385 12.29 -6.54 14.88
N ALA A 386 13.62 -6.46 14.82
CA ALA A 386 14.38 -5.43 15.51
C ALA A 386 14.05 -4.01 15.00
N SER A 387 13.91 -3.86 13.68
CA SER A 387 13.55 -2.58 13.07
C SER A 387 12.14 -2.16 13.44
N PHE A 388 11.18 -3.09 13.39
CA PHE A 388 9.80 -2.88 13.80
C PHE A 388 9.73 -2.37 15.25
N LYS A 389 10.41 -3.03 16.19
CA LYS A 389 10.48 -2.57 17.57
C LYS A 389 11.07 -1.16 17.69
N GLN A 390 12.24 -0.92 17.08
CA GLN A 390 12.93 0.37 17.20
C GLN A 390 12.12 1.54 16.63
N TRP A 391 11.36 1.29 15.57
CA TRP A 391 10.45 2.26 14.97
C TRP A 391 9.19 2.45 15.82
N VAL A 392 8.48 1.40 16.22
CA VAL A 392 7.28 1.52 17.07
C VAL A 392 7.60 2.23 18.39
N ASP A 393 8.69 1.87 19.06
CA ASP A 393 9.09 2.49 20.33
C ASP A 393 9.38 3.99 20.20
N ALA A 394 9.73 4.47 19.00
CA ALA A 394 10.00 5.88 18.76
C ALA A 394 8.75 6.78 18.88
N TRP A 395 7.54 6.21 18.79
CA TRP A 395 6.26 6.93 18.90
C TRP A 395 5.65 6.90 20.30
N ARG A 396 6.33 6.29 21.27
CA ARG A 396 5.81 6.12 22.64
C ARG A 396 6.07 7.32 23.55
N ASP A 397 6.80 8.33 23.10
CA ASP A 397 7.02 9.55 23.90
C ASP A 397 5.74 10.40 23.92
N PRO A 398 5.05 10.53 25.07
CA PRO A 398 3.81 11.30 25.15
C PRO A 398 4.04 12.81 24.98
N ALA A 399 5.27 13.30 25.07
CA ALA A 399 5.58 14.70 24.76
C ALA A 399 5.46 15.01 23.26
N GLU A 400 5.71 14.01 22.41
CA GLU A 400 5.63 14.13 20.95
C GLU A 400 4.31 13.57 20.40
N TYR A 401 3.79 12.48 20.98
CA TYR A 401 2.54 11.83 20.57
C TYR A 401 1.60 11.59 21.77
N PRO A 402 0.87 12.62 22.22
CA PRO A 402 -0.05 12.51 23.36
C PRO A 402 -1.11 11.42 23.19
N ILE A 403 -1.50 11.11 21.94
CA ILE A 403 -2.41 10.01 21.60
C ILE A 403 -1.97 8.63 22.14
N ASN A 404 -0.68 8.44 22.39
CA ASN A 404 -0.08 7.18 22.85
C ASN A 404 0.19 7.14 24.36
N GLU A 405 -0.25 8.16 25.12
CA GLU A 405 0.03 8.27 26.55
C GLU A 405 -0.45 7.04 27.33
N GLY A 406 0.46 6.46 28.13
CA GLY A 406 0.15 5.38 29.06
C GLY A 406 0.00 3.98 28.44
N ILE A 407 0.24 3.82 27.14
CA ILE A 407 0.09 2.52 26.45
C ILE A 407 1.34 1.62 26.66
N PRO A 408 1.20 0.38 27.17
CA PRO A 408 2.32 -0.55 27.39
C PRO A 408 3.11 -0.93 26.13
N SER A 409 4.35 -1.41 26.30
CA SER A 409 5.25 -1.76 25.18
C SER A 409 4.76 -2.94 24.33
N ASN A 410 3.91 -3.80 24.89
CA ASN A 410 3.31 -4.95 24.24
C ASN A 410 1.88 -4.68 23.70
N GLU A 411 1.44 -3.43 23.72
CA GLU A 411 0.17 -2.99 23.13
C GLU A 411 0.42 -2.00 21.99
N GLY A 412 -0.45 -2.10 20.98
CA GLY A 412 -0.45 -1.30 19.76
C GLY A 412 -0.71 0.16 20.07
N ILE A 413 -0.09 1.03 19.26
CA ILE A 413 -0.15 2.48 19.41
C ILE A 413 -0.47 3.13 18.07
N ALA A 414 -0.88 4.39 18.09
CA ALA A 414 -1.06 5.20 16.90
C ALA A 414 0.30 5.62 16.34
N ILE A 415 0.57 5.30 15.08
CA ILE A 415 1.90 5.44 14.48
C ILE A 415 1.81 6.03 13.06
N GLY A 416 2.80 6.85 12.72
CA GLY A 416 2.93 7.50 11.41
C GLY A 416 4.18 7.06 10.66
N ARG A 417 4.58 7.84 9.66
CA ARG A 417 5.67 7.51 8.71
C ARG A 417 7.02 7.36 9.43
N TYR A 418 7.52 8.47 9.98
CA TYR A 418 8.75 8.57 10.75
C TYR A 418 8.59 9.70 11.79
N THR A 419 9.40 9.72 12.85
CA THR A 419 9.18 10.63 13.99
C THR A 419 9.45 12.10 13.70
N GLU A 420 10.28 12.39 12.70
CA GLU A 420 10.64 13.72 12.25
C GLU A 420 9.63 14.30 11.23
N ASP A 421 8.47 13.65 11.07
CA ASP A 421 7.43 14.06 10.13
C ASP A 421 6.83 15.41 10.51
N ILE A 422 6.68 16.28 9.52
CA ILE A 422 6.07 17.61 9.65
C ILE A 422 4.89 17.80 8.68
N TYR A 423 4.60 16.82 7.82
CA TYR A 423 3.47 16.88 6.91
C TYR A 423 2.17 16.85 7.71
N TYR A 424 1.39 17.92 7.61
CA TYR A 424 0.24 18.18 8.49
C TYR A 424 0.59 18.12 10.00
N ASN A 425 1.79 18.57 10.38
CA ASN A 425 2.37 18.49 11.74
C ASN A 425 2.88 17.11 12.17
N GLY A 426 2.87 16.10 11.29
CA GLY A 426 3.35 14.75 11.60
C GLY A 426 2.37 14.00 12.50
N ASN A 427 1.52 13.18 11.92
CA ASN A 427 0.48 12.45 12.64
C ASN A 427 0.57 10.94 12.41
N PRO A 428 -0.19 10.14 13.16
CA PRO A 428 -0.50 8.77 12.81
C PRO A 428 -1.23 8.64 11.47
N TRP A 429 -0.97 7.53 10.78
CA TRP A 429 -1.61 7.17 9.50
C TRP A 429 -2.38 5.86 9.66
N TYR A 430 -3.58 5.77 9.08
CA TYR A 430 -4.37 4.53 9.15
C TYR A 430 -3.63 3.37 8.51
N LEU A 431 -3.14 3.54 7.28
CA LEU A 431 -2.44 2.48 6.54
C LEU A 431 -1.22 1.95 7.30
N ILE A 432 -0.54 2.81 8.05
CA ILE A 432 0.68 2.45 8.79
C ILE A 432 0.34 1.73 10.09
N THR A 433 -0.68 2.21 10.81
CA THR A 433 -1.19 1.56 12.02
C THR A 433 -1.71 0.15 11.67
N LEU A 434 -2.51 0.04 10.60
CA LEU A 434 -3.01 -1.25 10.10
C LEU A 434 -1.87 -2.15 9.60
N GLY A 435 -0.90 -1.59 8.87
CA GLY A 435 0.28 -2.30 8.39
C GLY A 435 1.15 -2.87 9.52
N ALA A 436 1.20 -2.20 10.68
CA ALA A 436 1.91 -2.75 11.84
C ALA A 436 1.21 -3.98 12.43
N GLY A 437 -0.12 -3.99 12.45
CA GLY A 437 -0.90 -5.19 12.75
C GLY A 437 -0.63 -6.30 11.75
N GLU A 438 -0.67 -5.96 10.45
CA GLU A 438 -0.36 -6.87 9.34
C GLU A 438 1.00 -7.56 9.48
N PHE A 439 2.04 -6.79 9.81
CA PHE A 439 3.41 -7.27 10.01
C PHE A 439 3.49 -8.35 11.10
N LEU A 440 2.79 -8.14 12.22
CA LEU A 440 2.75 -9.08 13.33
C LEU A 440 1.99 -10.37 12.98
N PHE A 441 0.87 -10.26 12.27
CA PHE A 441 0.14 -11.44 11.76
C PHE A 441 1.01 -12.24 10.80
N ASN A 442 1.68 -11.57 9.85
CA ASN A 442 2.58 -12.20 8.90
C ASN A 442 3.72 -12.97 9.61
N ALA A 443 4.39 -12.35 10.58
CA ALA A 443 5.44 -13.01 11.36
C ALA A 443 4.90 -14.21 12.15
N ALA A 444 3.76 -14.06 12.81
CA ALA A 444 3.10 -15.13 13.55
C ALA A 444 2.71 -16.31 12.65
N HIS A 445 2.23 -16.03 11.44
CA HIS A 445 1.90 -17.04 10.45
C HIS A 445 3.14 -17.75 9.92
N GLN A 446 4.25 -17.07 9.68
CA GLN A 446 5.51 -17.71 9.29
C GLN A 446 6.03 -18.65 10.39
N TRP A 447 6.01 -18.25 11.67
CA TRP A 447 6.37 -19.16 12.76
C TRP A 447 5.42 -20.38 12.84
N LYS A 448 4.12 -20.17 12.60
CA LYS A 448 3.10 -21.23 12.48
C LYS A 448 3.24 -22.08 11.20
N ALA A 449 3.89 -21.62 10.15
CA ALA A 449 4.20 -22.44 8.98
C ALA A 449 5.43 -23.32 9.29
N HIS A 450 6.50 -22.72 9.81
CA HIS A 450 7.80 -23.38 9.99
C HIS A 450 7.89 -24.29 11.23
N GLY A 451 7.09 -24.06 12.27
CA GLY A 451 7.11 -24.93 13.46
C GLY A 451 8.16 -24.59 14.50
N TYR A 452 8.84 -23.46 14.34
CA TYR A 452 9.80 -22.97 15.33
C TYR A 452 9.94 -21.44 15.28
N ILE A 453 10.50 -20.89 16.35
CA ILE A 453 10.94 -19.50 16.47
C ILE A 453 12.40 -19.54 16.87
N THR A 454 13.26 -18.83 16.15
CA THR A 454 14.66 -18.61 16.56
C THR A 454 14.79 -17.19 17.06
N ILE A 455 15.23 -17.04 18.30
CA ILE A 455 15.53 -15.76 18.94
C ILE A 455 17.06 -15.62 18.97
N ASP A 456 17.58 -14.58 18.35
CA ASP A 456 18.99 -14.18 18.42
C ASP A 456 19.15 -12.88 19.21
N SER A 457 20.40 -12.40 19.35
CA SER A 457 20.66 -11.14 20.06
C SER A 457 20.03 -9.91 19.38
N THR A 458 19.81 -9.97 18.06
CA THR A 458 19.25 -8.86 17.28
C THR A 458 17.76 -8.69 17.57
N SER A 459 17.02 -9.80 17.59
CA SER A 459 15.56 -9.83 17.78
C SER A 459 15.11 -10.00 19.23
N LEU A 460 16.01 -10.35 20.16
CA LEU A 460 15.69 -10.57 21.57
C LEU A 460 14.85 -9.44 22.20
N PRO A 461 15.16 -8.14 22.01
CA PRO A 461 14.37 -7.08 22.62
C PRO A 461 12.91 -7.04 22.15
N PHE A 462 12.63 -7.43 20.90
CA PHE A 462 11.26 -7.55 20.39
C PHE A 462 10.51 -8.68 21.11
N PHE A 463 11.14 -9.84 21.26
CA PHE A 463 10.50 -10.95 21.96
C PHE A 463 10.32 -10.72 23.46
N GLN A 464 11.13 -9.88 24.09
CA GLN A 464 11.00 -9.54 25.51
C GLN A 464 9.76 -8.69 25.81
N ASP A 465 9.25 -7.90 24.85
CA ASP A 465 7.95 -7.24 25.00
C ASP A 465 6.81 -8.26 24.95
N LEU A 466 6.88 -9.24 24.06
CA LEU A 466 5.85 -10.27 23.91
C LEU A 466 5.88 -11.31 25.04
N TRP A 467 7.08 -11.68 25.48
CA TRP A 467 7.34 -12.73 26.46
C TRP A 467 8.57 -12.35 27.30
N PRO A 468 8.41 -11.77 28.50
CA PRO A 468 9.52 -11.25 29.30
C PRO A 468 10.62 -12.26 29.64
N GLU A 469 10.32 -13.57 29.69
CA GLU A 469 11.31 -14.63 29.89
C GLU A 469 12.04 -15.08 28.61
N ALA A 470 11.82 -14.39 27.48
CA ALA A 470 12.50 -14.64 26.22
C ALA A 470 14.02 -14.60 26.39
N LYS A 471 14.69 -15.55 25.73
CA LYS A 471 16.14 -15.71 25.71
C LYS A 471 16.58 -16.24 24.35
N VAL A 472 17.84 -16.00 24.01
CA VAL A 472 18.45 -16.53 22.78
C VAL A 472 18.29 -18.05 22.73
N GLY A 473 17.84 -18.56 21.59
CA GLY A 473 17.62 -19.98 21.35
C GLY A 473 16.50 -20.25 20.35
N THR A 474 16.28 -21.54 20.07
CA THR A 474 15.22 -22.01 19.17
C THR A 474 14.10 -22.68 19.97
N PHE A 475 12.88 -22.18 19.80
CA PHE A 475 11.67 -22.66 20.47
C PHE A 475 10.79 -23.37 19.45
N LYS A 476 10.72 -24.69 19.53
CA LYS A 476 9.90 -25.51 18.63
C LYS A 476 8.45 -25.53 19.10
N ARG A 477 7.54 -25.70 18.13
CA ARG A 477 6.14 -25.99 18.41
C ARG A 477 6.05 -27.27 19.25
N PRO A 478 5.36 -27.24 20.40
CA PRO A 478 5.22 -28.42 21.23
C PRO A 478 4.37 -29.49 20.52
N CYS A 479 4.68 -30.78 20.75
CA CYS A 479 3.85 -31.88 20.28
C CYS A 479 2.48 -31.94 21.00
N SER A 480 2.37 -31.34 22.19
CA SER A 480 1.12 -31.20 22.94
C SER A 480 0.52 -29.82 22.77
N LYS A 481 -0.80 -29.68 22.90
CA LYS A 481 -1.52 -28.39 22.86
C LYS A 481 -1.29 -27.54 24.13
N ASN A 482 -0.09 -27.55 24.70
CA ASN A 482 0.23 -26.80 25.91
C ASN A 482 0.25 -25.29 25.60
N PRO A 483 -0.72 -24.50 26.09
CA PRO A 483 -0.75 -23.07 25.81
C PRO A 483 0.43 -22.31 26.44
N LYS A 484 1.07 -22.88 27.47
CA LYS A 484 2.22 -22.28 28.18
C LYS A 484 3.57 -22.60 27.55
N ALA A 485 3.61 -23.34 26.45
CA ALA A 485 4.86 -23.58 25.75
C ALA A 485 5.35 -22.26 25.12
N PRO A 486 6.66 -21.92 25.21
CA PRO A 486 7.19 -20.65 24.70
C PRO A 486 6.76 -20.30 23.28
N PHE A 487 6.79 -21.28 22.37
CA PHE A 487 6.33 -21.10 20.99
C PHE A 487 4.88 -20.61 20.91
N ASN A 488 3.97 -21.25 21.66
CA ASN A 488 2.54 -20.89 21.66
C ASN A 488 2.32 -19.53 22.34
N VAL A 489 3.04 -19.24 23.43
CA VAL A 489 2.97 -17.95 24.14
C VAL A 489 3.37 -16.80 23.22
N ILE A 490 4.50 -16.92 22.52
CA ILE A 490 5.00 -15.87 21.61
C ILE A 490 4.02 -15.65 20.45
N VAL A 491 3.55 -16.73 19.83
CA VAL A 491 2.62 -16.65 18.69
C VAL A 491 1.30 -15.99 19.10
N GLU A 492 0.76 -16.36 20.26
CA GLU A 492 -0.47 -15.76 20.79
C GLU A 492 -0.27 -14.28 21.16
N ALA A 493 0.85 -13.96 21.82
CA ALA A 493 1.19 -12.58 22.15
C ALA A 493 1.36 -11.71 20.91
N ALA A 494 1.99 -12.22 19.85
CA ALA A 494 2.13 -11.50 18.58
C ALA A 494 0.79 -11.26 17.89
N ASN A 495 -0.13 -12.24 17.85
CA ASN A 495 -1.48 -12.02 17.30
C ASN A 495 -2.25 -10.96 18.12
N ARG A 496 -2.18 -11.03 19.46
CA ARG A 496 -2.81 -10.03 20.33
C ARG A 496 -2.22 -8.63 20.12
N TYR A 497 -0.91 -8.55 19.95
CA TYR A 497 -0.25 -7.29 19.66
C TYR A 497 -0.70 -6.75 18.30
N GLY A 498 -0.84 -7.62 17.28
CA GLY A 498 -1.43 -7.26 16.00
C GLY A 498 -2.87 -6.73 16.12
N ASP A 499 -3.72 -7.44 16.86
CA ASP A 499 -5.12 -7.04 17.12
C ASP A 499 -5.20 -5.68 17.79
N SER A 500 -4.29 -5.38 18.72
CA SER A 500 -4.28 -4.08 19.40
C SER A 500 -3.99 -2.89 18.46
N PHE A 501 -3.24 -3.07 17.36
CA PHE A 501 -3.09 -2.04 16.33
C PHE A 501 -4.39 -1.84 15.53
N LEU A 502 -5.12 -2.92 15.24
CA LEU A 502 -6.44 -2.82 14.60
C LEU A 502 -7.46 -2.15 15.54
N SER A 503 -7.39 -2.38 16.85
CA SER A 503 -8.19 -1.66 17.85
C SER A 503 -7.85 -0.17 17.93
N VAL A 504 -6.58 0.21 17.74
CA VAL A 504 -6.21 1.63 17.61
C VAL A 504 -6.89 2.24 16.38
N ALA A 505 -6.80 1.59 15.22
CA ALA A 505 -7.48 2.05 14.01
C ALA A 505 -9.00 2.16 14.24
N GLN A 506 -9.63 1.12 14.81
CA GLN A 506 -11.06 1.10 15.17
C GLN A 506 -11.47 2.30 16.01
N LYS A 507 -10.68 2.63 17.04
CA LYS A 507 -10.98 3.73 17.97
C LYS A 507 -11.04 5.09 17.27
N TYR A 508 -10.21 5.30 16.26
CA TYR A 508 -10.10 6.57 15.56
C TYR A 508 -10.83 6.58 14.22
N THR A 509 -11.37 5.46 13.75
CA THR A 509 -12.25 5.41 12.58
C THR A 509 -13.62 6.03 12.92
N PRO A 510 -14.13 7.00 12.14
CA PRO A 510 -15.46 7.55 12.32
C PRO A 510 -16.57 6.51 12.17
N ALA A 511 -17.76 6.81 12.69
CA ALA A 511 -18.90 5.89 12.69
C ALA A 511 -19.41 5.48 11.29
N ASP A 512 -19.09 6.26 10.25
CA ASP A 512 -19.41 5.93 8.86
C ASP A 512 -18.38 4.99 8.21
N GLY A 513 -17.30 4.66 8.92
CA GLY A 513 -16.23 3.77 8.47
C GLY A 513 -15.28 4.41 7.44
N SER A 514 -15.33 5.74 7.26
CA SER A 514 -14.41 6.44 6.38
C SER A 514 -12.97 6.36 6.90
N LEU A 515 -12.02 6.07 6.01
CA LEU A 515 -10.60 6.04 6.35
C LEU A 515 -9.88 7.16 5.59
N ALA A 516 -9.45 8.18 6.32
CA ALA A 516 -8.58 9.22 5.78
C ALA A 516 -7.14 8.73 5.65
N GLU A 517 -6.25 9.61 5.22
CA GLU A 517 -4.80 9.38 5.27
C GLU A 517 -4.30 9.35 6.72
N GLN A 518 -4.66 10.39 7.50
CA GLN A 518 -4.15 10.63 8.84
C GLN A 518 -5.27 10.79 9.86
N TYR A 519 -4.92 10.67 11.13
CA TYR A 519 -5.73 11.13 12.26
C TYR A 519 -4.83 11.85 13.25
N ASN A 520 -5.31 12.96 13.82
CA ASN A 520 -4.49 13.89 14.59
C ASN A 520 -3.79 13.21 15.78
N ARG A 521 -2.50 13.54 15.99
CA ARG A 521 -1.76 13.08 17.18
C ARG A 521 -2.16 13.80 18.47
N ASP A 522 -2.78 14.97 18.34
CA ASP A 522 -3.23 15.82 19.43
C ASP A 522 -4.76 15.75 19.59
N PRO A 523 -5.31 15.92 20.80
CA PRO A 523 -6.75 15.94 21.02
C PRO A 523 -7.44 17.00 20.12
N PRO A 524 -8.61 16.70 19.51
CA PRO A 524 -9.49 15.56 19.77
C PRO A 524 -9.19 14.27 18.98
N PHE A 525 -8.01 14.15 18.33
CA PHE A 525 -7.58 12.97 17.57
C PHE A 525 -8.45 12.64 16.34
N GLU A 526 -9.02 13.66 15.70
CA GLU A 526 -9.91 13.52 14.54
C GLU A 526 -9.15 13.20 13.25
N PRO A 527 -9.77 12.49 12.28
CA PRO A 527 -9.20 12.29 10.94
C PRO A 527 -8.86 13.62 10.26
N GLN A 528 -7.76 13.64 9.49
CA GLN A 528 -7.40 14.80 8.66
C GLN A 528 -6.63 14.39 7.39
N SER A 529 -6.18 15.41 6.64
CA SER A 529 -5.53 15.25 5.35
C SER A 529 -6.50 14.63 4.33
N ALA A 530 -5.99 13.90 3.33
CA ALA A 530 -6.79 13.32 2.26
C ALA A 530 -7.84 12.36 2.83
N ARG A 531 -9.12 12.73 2.70
CA ARG A 531 -10.25 11.84 3.05
C ARG A 531 -10.32 10.64 2.11
N ASP A 532 -10.91 9.54 2.56
CA ASP A 532 -11.19 8.36 1.73
C ASP A 532 -9.95 7.89 0.95
N LEU A 533 -8.81 7.77 1.62
CA LEU A 533 -7.56 7.38 0.98
C LEU A 533 -7.65 5.90 0.56
N THR A 534 -7.50 5.62 -0.73
CA THR A 534 -7.55 4.27 -1.30
C THR A 534 -6.57 3.33 -0.60
N TRP A 535 -5.35 3.78 -0.32
CA TRP A 535 -4.34 2.95 0.34
C TRP A 535 -4.72 2.64 1.80
N SER A 536 -5.36 3.55 2.54
CA SER A 536 -5.88 3.24 3.89
C SER A 536 -6.93 2.13 3.85
N TYR A 537 -7.84 2.16 2.87
CA TYR A 537 -8.82 1.08 2.69
C TYR A 537 -8.15 -0.24 2.27
N ALA A 538 -7.21 -0.21 1.32
CA ALA A 538 -6.47 -1.39 0.89
C ALA A 538 -5.68 -2.02 2.05
N ALA A 539 -5.00 -1.21 2.86
CA ALA A 539 -4.26 -1.66 4.05
C ALA A 539 -5.18 -2.30 5.11
N PHE A 540 -6.42 -1.83 5.22
CA PHE A 540 -7.41 -2.50 6.09
C PHE A 540 -7.75 -3.90 5.58
N VAL A 541 -8.02 -4.02 4.28
CA VAL A 541 -8.38 -5.31 3.66
C VAL A 541 -7.21 -6.29 3.77
N THR A 542 -5.98 -5.87 3.47
CA THR A 542 -4.80 -6.75 3.58
C THR A 542 -4.54 -7.20 5.01
N ALA A 543 -4.60 -6.28 5.99
CA ALA A 543 -4.43 -6.61 7.41
C ALA A 543 -5.50 -7.59 7.91
N ALA A 544 -6.78 -7.37 7.54
CA ALA A 544 -7.88 -8.26 7.89
C ALA A 544 -7.72 -9.65 7.25
N ALA A 545 -7.27 -9.74 5.99
CA ALA A 545 -6.97 -11.00 5.31
C ALA A 545 -5.81 -11.75 6.01
N ARG A 546 -4.71 -11.05 6.37
CA ARG A 546 -3.60 -11.67 7.12
C ARG A 546 -4.08 -12.24 8.45
N ARG A 547 -4.88 -11.47 9.18
CA ARG A 547 -5.45 -11.87 10.47
C ARG A 547 -6.31 -13.13 10.33
N ALA A 548 -7.07 -13.24 9.25
CA ALA A 548 -7.91 -14.41 8.93
C ALA A 548 -7.09 -15.63 8.44
N GLY A 549 -5.78 -15.49 8.21
CA GLY A 549 -4.93 -16.54 7.67
C GLY A 549 -5.11 -16.76 6.16
N GLU A 550 -5.55 -15.73 5.44
CA GLU A 550 -5.69 -15.72 3.99
C GLU A 550 -4.37 -15.19 3.40
N PHE A 551 -3.69 -15.96 2.53
CA PHE A 551 -2.35 -15.64 2.03
C PHE A 551 -2.30 -15.38 0.52
N PRO A 552 -1.47 -14.44 0.00
CA PRO A 552 -1.20 -14.40 -1.43
C PRO A 552 -0.42 -15.67 -1.84
N PRO A 553 -0.31 -15.94 -3.15
CA PRO A 553 0.58 -16.95 -3.66
C PRO A 553 2.03 -16.78 -3.18
N THR A 554 2.73 -17.90 -2.99
CA THR A 554 4.16 -17.92 -2.67
C THR A 554 4.99 -17.50 -3.88
N TRP A 555 6.12 -16.83 -3.64
CA TRP A 555 6.96 -16.26 -4.68
C TRP A 555 8.46 -16.48 -4.46
N VAL A 556 8.87 -16.89 -3.26
CA VAL A 556 10.28 -17.11 -2.93
C VAL A 556 10.73 -18.47 -3.45
N PRO A 557 11.69 -18.54 -4.40
CA PRO A 557 12.22 -19.81 -4.88
C PRO A 557 12.93 -20.59 -3.77
N ALA A 558 13.09 -21.89 -4.01
CA ALA A 558 13.84 -22.77 -3.11
C ALA A 558 15.32 -22.35 -2.95
N ASN A 559 15.92 -21.73 -3.98
CA ASN A 559 17.30 -21.26 -3.97
C ASN A 559 17.36 -19.77 -4.36
N LEU A 560 17.89 -18.95 -3.46
CA LEU A 560 18.17 -17.53 -3.70
C LEU A 560 19.69 -17.29 -3.62
N PRO A 561 20.42 -17.25 -4.75
CA PRO A 561 21.85 -16.98 -4.72
C PRO A 561 22.09 -15.51 -4.40
N ILE A 562 22.65 -15.22 -3.22
CA ILE A 562 23.18 -13.90 -2.87
C ILE A 562 24.71 -13.96 -2.91
N PRO A 563 25.39 -13.08 -3.67
CA PRO A 563 26.84 -13.04 -3.70
C PRO A 563 27.41 -12.58 -2.35
N SER A 564 28.59 -13.09 -1.98
CA SER A 564 29.28 -12.71 -0.73
C SER A 564 29.80 -11.27 -0.73
N THR A 565 29.84 -10.62 -1.88
CA THR A 565 30.30 -9.24 -2.03
C THR A 565 29.43 -8.55 -3.06
N CYS A 566 28.88 -7.40 -2.68
CA CYS A 566 27.99 -6.65 -3.56
C CYS A 566 28.83 -5.89 -4.60
N ALA A 567 28.33 -5.86 -5.83
CA ALA A 567 28.91 -5.07 -6.91
C ALA A 567 27.82 -4.14 -7.45
N ALA A 568 28.21 -2.91 -7.77
CA ALA A 568 27.36 -2.00 -8.52
C ALA A 568 27.22 -2.51 -9.96
N SER A 569 25.99 -2.78 -10.38
CA SER A 569 25.65 -3.23 -11.73
C SER A 569 24.34 -2.60 -12.20
N SER A 570 24.08 -2.71 -13.49
CA SER A 570 22.79 -2.43 -14.10
C SER A 570 22.74 -3.07 -15.49
N ALA A 571 21.55 -3.50 -15.89
CA ALA A 571 21.32 -4.11 -17.19
C ALA A 571 20.49 -3.18 -18.06
N ARG A 572 21.02 -2.77 -19.21
CA ARG A 572 20.28 -1.91 -20.14
C ARG A 572 19.00 -2.61 -20.61
N GLY A 573 17.86 -2.02 -20.30
CA GLY A 573 16.54 -2.47 -20.70
C GLY A 573 16.27 -2.22 -22.18
N THR A 574 15.36 -3.04 -22.73
CA THR A 574 14.73 -2.80 -24.03
C THR A 574 13.24 -2.63 -23.78
N TYR A 575 12.64 -1.61 -24.39
CA TYR A 575 11.26 -1.21 -24.13
C TYR A 575 10.46 -1.27 -25.42
N THR A 576 9.22 -1.75 -25.33
CA THR A 576 8.29 -1.86 -26.46
C THR A 576 6.87 -1.56 -25.97
N PRO A 577 6.08 -0.73 -26.68
CA PRO A 577 4.67 -0.54 -26.32
C PRO A 577 3.91 -1.87 -26.29
N ALA A 578 3.16 -2.11 -25.20
CA ALA A 578 2.34 -3.31 -25.03
C ALA A 578 1.02 -3.22 -25.83
N THR A 579 1.12 -3.23 -27.16
CA THR A 579 -0.01 -2.98 -28.08
C THR A 579 -1.13 -4.00 -27.94
N ALA A 580 -0.80 -5.27 -27.69
CA ALA A 580 -1.77 -6.33 -27.42
C ALA A 580 -2.61 -6.07 -26.15
N ALA A 581 -2.03 -5.39 -25.15
CA ALA A 581 -2.73 -4.94 -23.95
C ALA A 581 -3.46 -3.59 -24.15
N GLY A 582 -3.38 -2.98 -25.33
CA GLY A 582 -4.09 -1.75 -25.69
C GLY A 582 -3.26 -0.48 -25.64
N ALA A 583 -1.93 -0.57 -25.48
CA ALA A 583 -1.04 0.58 -25.65
C ALA A 583 -1.07 1.10 -27.10
N PRO A 584 -0.91 2.41 -27.33
CA PRO A 584 -0.70 2.94 -28.67
C PRO A 584 0.63 2.44 -29.26
N ASP A 585 0.67 2.22 -30.57
CA ASP A 585 1.92 2.03 -31.29
C ASP A 585 2.65 3.38 -31.40
N LEU A 586 3.86 3.44 -30.83
CA LEU A 586 4.69 4.64 -30.86
C LEU A 586 5.51 4.77 -32.16
N GLY A 587 5.42 3.79 -33.05
CA GLY A 587 6.16 3.77 -34.30
C GLY A 587 7.65 3.53 -34.10
N GLU A 588 8.47 4.23 -34.88
CA GLU A 588 9.92 4.08 -34.81
C GLU A 588 10.49 4.67 -33.52
N VAL A 589 11.46 3.97 -32.92
CA VAL A 589 12.18 4.45 -31.73
C VAL A 589 12.82 5.81 -32.05
N PRO A 590 12.43 6.89 -31.35
CA PRO A 590 12.97 8.21 -31.65
C PRO A 590 14.47 8.23 -31.37
N CYS A 591 15.21 8.87 -32.27
CA CYS A 591 16.63 9.09 -32.07
C CYS A 591 16.84 10.26 -31.10
N ALA A 592 16.92 9.93 -29.81
CA ALA A 592 17.11 10.88 -28.73
C ALA A 592 18.49 10.73 -28.08
N ALA A 593 19.00 11.84 -27.52
CA ALA A 593 20.22 11.85 -26.72
C ALA A 593 19.97 12.54 -25.37
N LEU A 594 20.63 12.03 -24.33
CA LEU A 594 20.44 12.53 -22.98
C LEU A 594 21.18 13.86 -22.77
N VAL A 595 20.45 14.90 -22.40
CA VAL A 595 20.96 16.24 -22.08
C VAL A 595 20.59 16.61 -20.66
N THR A 596 21.59 16.97 -19.85
CA THR A 596 21.39 17.48 -18.48
C THR A 596 21.43 19.00 -18.51
N PHE A 597 20.29 19.64 -18.24
CA PHE A 597 20.17 21.08 -18.08
C PHE A 597 20.42 21.44 -16.60
N ARG A 598 21.36 22.36 -16.34
CA ARG A 598 21.62 22.92 -15.02
C ARG A 598 21.57 24.43 -15.07
N VAL A 599 20.89 25.05 -14.11
CA VAL A 599 20.82 26.49 -13.97
C VAL A 599 20.95 26.91 -12.51
N ASP A 600 21.88 27.82 -12.24
CA ASP A 600 21.95 28.53 -10.97
C ASP A 600 20.87 29.63 -10.99
N ALA A 601 19.80 29.40 -10.24
CA ALA A 601 18.64 30.27 -10.14
C ALA A 601 18.20 30.36 -8.67
N ARG A 602 18.54 31.47 -8.00
CA ARG A 602 18.02 31.74 -6.66
C ARG A 602 16.50 31.96 -6.74
N THR A 603 15.76 31.23 -5.91
CA THR A 603 14.31 31.26 -5.85
C THR A 603 13.84 31.60 -4.43
N TYR A 604 12.54 31.84 -4.28
CA TYR A 604 11.86 31.90 -3.00
C TYR A 604 10.92 30.68 -2.85
N TYR A 605 10.39 30.45 -1.64
CA TYR A 605 9.53 29.30 -1.39
C TYR A 605 8.25 29.35 -2.23
N GLY A 606 7.95 28.26 -2.94
CA GLY A 606 6.80 28.15 -3.85
C GLY A 606 7.04 28.61 -5.29
N GLU A 607 8.27 29.00 -5.65
CA GLU A 607 8.68 29.25 -7.03
C GLU A 607 9.35 28.00 -7.65
N ASP A 608 9.00 27.69 -8.90
CA ASP A 608 9.56 26.57 -9.67
C ASP A 608 10.32 27.04 -10.91
N ILE A 609 11.31 26.26 -11.35
CA ILE A 609 12.06 26.50 -12.60
C ILE A 609 11.72 25.42 -13.63
N TYR A 610 11.55 25.84 -14.89
CA TYR A 610 11.28 24.99 -16.04
C TYR A 610 12.27 25.27 -17.18
N VAL A 611 12.43 24.31 -18.09
CA VAL A 611 13.09 24.51 -19.39
C VAL A 611 12.12 24.22 -20.53
N VAL A 612 12.04 25.16 -21.47
CA VAL A 612 11.18 25.10 -22.66
C VAL A 612 12.03 25.33 -23.91
N GLY A 613 11.63 24.78 -25.06
CA GLY A 613 12.41 24.94 -26.28
C GLY A 613 11.71 24.44 -27.53
N GLY A 614 12.44 24.46 -28.65
CA GLY A 614 11.90 24.12 -29.98
C GLY A 614 11.67 22.64 -30.23
N ALA A 615 12.29 21.75 -29.46
CA ALA A 615 12.11 20.31 -29.57
C ALA A 615 10.78 19.85 -28.94
N PRO A 616 10.12 18.79 -29.45
CA PRO A 616 8.92 18.23 -28.82
C PRO A 616 9.15 17.78 -27.37
N SER A 617 10.31 17.18 -27.07
CA SER A 617 10.76 16.89 -25.70
C SER A 617 10.86 18.12 -24.79
N LEU A 618 10.94 19.35 -25.32
CA LEU A 618 10.93 20.61 -24.56
C LEU A 618 9.64 21.42 -24.73
N GLY A 619 8.58 20.80 -25.25
CA GLY A 619 7.26 21.39 -25.31
C GLY A 619 6.97 22.31 -26.50
N ILE A 620 7.88 22.44 -27.48
CA ILE A 620 7.69 23.27 -28.69
C ILE A 620 7.24 24.71 -28.32
N TRP A 621 7.99 25.34 -27.42
CA TRP A 621 7.71 26.69 -26.90
C TRP A 621 6.39 26.86 -26.14
N ASN A 622 5.66 25.76 -25.86
CA ASN A 622 4.53 25.79 -24.95
C ASN A 622 5.00 25.53 -23.51
N VAL A 623 4.94 26.56 -22.66
CA VAL A 623 5.35 26.46 -21.26
C VAL A 623 4.54 25.46 -20.45
N GLU A 624 3.27 25.21 -20.82
CA GLU A 624 2.44 24.21 -20.15
C GLU A 624 2.94 22.78 -20.40
N ASN A 625 3.80 22.58 -21.41
CA ASN A 625 4.48 21.32 -21.72
C ASN A 625 5.99 21.37 -21.43
N ALA A 626 6.48 22.43 -20.76
CA ALA A 626 7.88 22.56 -20.41
C ALA A 626 8.31 21.50 -19.39
N GLN A 627 9.62 21.28 -19.30
CA GLN A 627 10.19 20.30 -18.38
C GLN A 627 10.49 20.95 -17.02
N PRO A 628 9.89 20.51 -15.91
CA PRO A 628 10.15 21.05 -14.57
C PRO A 628 11.52 20.59 -14.05
N LEU A 629 12.36 21.52 -13.61
CA LEU A 629 13.63 21.20 -12.98
C LEU A 629 13.44 20.81 -11.51
N THR A 630 14.38 20.04 -10.97
CA THR A 630 14.42 19.68 -9.54
C THR A 630 15.46 20.53 -8.81
N ALA A 631 15.22 20.74 -7.52
CA ALA A 631 16.07 21.49 -6.61
C ALA A 631 16.85 20.59 -5.63
N ASP A 632 17.03 19.30 -5.96
CA ASP A 632 17.64 18.28 -5.06
C ASP A 632 19.03 18.66 -4.56
N ALA A 633 19.79 19.38 -5.39
CA ALA A 633 21.15 19.85 -5.09
C ALA A 633 21.19 21.36 -4.80
N TYR A 634 20.04 22.00 -4.56
CA TYR A 634 19.95 23.41 -4.23
C TYR A 634 20.51 23.66 -2.83
N THR A 635 21.42 24.63 -2.74
CA THR A 635 21.96 25.15 -1.49
C THR A 635 22.05 26.68 -1.56
N ASP A 636 22.17 27.35 -0.42
CA ASP A 636 22.39 28.79 -0.41
C ASP A 636 23.66 29.23 -1.15
N ALA A 637 24.69 28.38 -1.14
CA ALA A 637 25.96 28.60 -1.83
C ALA A 637 25.86 28.29 -3.33
N ARG A 638 25.02 27.33 -3.73
CA ARG A 638 24.79 26.93 -5.11
C ARG A 638 23.28 26.68 -5.31
N PRO A 639 22.50 27.68 -5.76
CA PRO A 639 21.06 27.57 -5.96
C PRO A 639 20.75 26.81 -7.26
N LEU A 640 21.24 25.57 -7.35
CA LEU A 640 21.21 24.73 -8.53
C LEU A 640 19.82 24.12 -8.73
N TRP A 641 19.29 24.32 -9.92
CA TRP A 641 18.18 23.57 -10.48
C TRP A 641 18.67 22.70 -11.62
N ALA A 642 18.18 21.47 -11.73
CA ALA A 642 18.62 20.55 -12.78
C ALA A 642 17.51 19.65 -13.32
N ILE A 643 17.64 19.22 -14.58
CA ILE A 643 16.86 18.12 -15.15
C ILE A 643 17.66 17.41 -16.23
N ASP A 644 17.40 16.12 -16.36
CA ASP A 644 17.84 15.26 -17.44
C ASP A 644 16.70 15.06 -18.44
N VAL A 645 16.93 15.33 -19.72
CA VAL A 645 15.92 15.17 -20.78
C VAL A 645 16.49 14.30 -21.91
N ASP A 646 15.75 13.27 -22.31
CA ASP A 646 16.01 12.57 -23.58
C ASP A 646 15.53 13.48 -24.72
N LEU A 647 16.46 14.22 -25.32
CA LEU A 647 16.12 15.23 -26.32
C LEU A 647 15.96 14.57 -27.69
N ASP A 648 14.76 14.65 -28.25
CA ASP A 648 14.34 14.06 -29.53
C ASP A 648 14.78 14.85 -30.77
N ALA A 649 16.05 15.27 -30.78
CA ALA A 649 16.69 16.02 -31.85
C ALA A 649 18.19 15.67 -31.96
N ALA A 650 18.54 14.39 -31.82
CA ALA A 650 19.93 13.95 -31.80
C ALA A 650 20.70 14.33 -33.07
N GLY A 651 21.86 14.97 -32.90
CA GLY A 651 22.68 15.49 -34.00
C GLY A 651 22.26 16.87 -34.53
N GLU A 652 21.22 17.49 -33.96
CA GLU A 652 20.75 18.83 -34.33
C GLU A 652 21.11 19.89 -33.28
N THR A 653 20.97 21.16 -33.65
CA THR A 653 21.05 22.29 -32.69
C THR A 653 19.65 22.72 -32.29
N VAL A 654 19.34 22.65 -31.00
CA VAL A 654 18.02 23.04 -30.45
C VAL A 654 18.13 24.35 -29.69
N THR A 655 17.20 25.27 -29.93
CA THR A 655 17.02 26.49 -29.13
C THR A 655 16.15 26.25 -27.92
N TYR A 656 16.52 26.81 -26.76
CA TYR A 656 15.79 26.66 -25.50
C TYR A 656 15.87 27.92 -24.62
N GLN A 657 15.00 27.98 -23.61
CA GLN A 657 15.00 28.98 -22.54
C GLN A 657 14.62 28.39 -21.18
N PHE A 658 15.16 28.96 -20.10
CA PHE A 658 14.65 28.74 -18.75
C PHE A 658 13.47 29.67 -18.43
N VAL A 659 12.51 29.16 -17.65
CA VAL A 659 11.30 29.87 -17.25
C VAL A 659 11.05 29.68 -15.76
N ARG A 660 10.71 30.76 -15.06
CA ARG A 660 10.25 30.77 -13.67
C ARG A 660 8.73 30.71 -13.64
N ARG A 661 8.17 29.83 -12.82
CA ARG A 661 6.76 29.86 -12.44
C ARG A 661 6.66 30.46 -11.04
N GLN A 662 6.03 31.62 -10.95
CA GLN A 662 5.81 32.30 -9.68
C GLN A 662 4.69 31.63 -8.88
N ASN A 663 4.69 31.83 -7.56
CA ASN A 663 3.61 31.39 -6.68
C ASN A 663 2.33 32.24 -6.87
N CYS A 664 1.27 31.89 -6.15
CA CYS A 664 0.00 32.65 -6.07
C CYS A 664 -0.66 33.01 -7.42
N GLY A 665 -0.44 32.20 -8.46
CA GLY A 665 -1.03 32.41 -9.78
C GLY A 665 -0.49 33.61 -10.55
N GLN A 666 0.68 34.16 -10.17
CA GLN A 666 1.27 35.35 -10.79
C GLN A 666 1.82 35.11 -12.22
N GLY A 667 1.79 33.87 -12.72
CA GLY A 667 2.22 33.51 -14.08
C GLY A 667 3.73 33.28 -14.19
N TYR A 668 4.20 33.24 -15.45
CA TYR A 668 5.58 32.86 -15.77
C TYR A 668 6.49 34.05 -16.08
N ILE A 669 7.78 33.91 -15.78
CA ILE A 669 8.84 34.85 -16.17
C ILE A 669 9.87 34.09 -17.01
N TYR A 670 10.08 34.54 -18.25
CA TYR A 670 11.07 33.99 -19.15
C TYR A 670 12.42 34.66 -18.94
N GLU A 671 13.50 33.92 -19.16
CA GLU A 671 14.82 34.52 -19.26
C GLU A 671 14.92 35.46 -20.49
N THR A 672 15.84 36.42 -20.46
CA THR A 672 15.99 37.42 -21.52
C THR A 672 16.87 36.98 -22.68
N VAL A 673 17.45 35.77 -22.60
CA VAL A 673 18.38 35.21 -23.59
C VAL A 673 17.81 33.95 -24.21
N ASN A 674 17.95 33.78 -25.53
CA ASN A 674 17.70 32.49 -26.18
C ASN A 674 19.00 31.69 -26.18
N ARG A 675 18.95 30.46 -25.66
CA ARG A 675 20.09 29.55 -25.58
C ARG A 675 20.02 28.52 -26.69
N THR A 676 21.15 27.85 -26.94
CA THR A 676 21.25 26.75 -27.91
C THR A 676 22.01 25.59 -27.30
N VAL A 677 21.66 24.36 -27.70
CA VAL A 677 22.38 23.13 -27.38
C VAL A 677 22.61 22.36 -28.66
N ASP A 678 23.87 21.93 -28.88
CA ASP A 678 24.20 20.94 -29.90
C ASP A 678 23.99 19.55 -29.30
N VAL A 679 22.98 18.86 -29.80
CA VAL A 679 22.53 17.58 -29.26
C VAL A 679 23.44 16.49 -29.81
N PRO A 680 23.98 15.59 -28.97
CA PRO A 680 24.80 14.48 -29.44
C PRO A 680 24.07 13.62 -30.47
N ALA A 681 24.83 12.95 -31.34
CA ALA A 681 24.28 11.94 -32.23
C ALA A 681 23.67 10.77 -31.44
N CYS A 682 22.79 10.01 -32.10
CA CYS A 682 22.18 8.80 -31.55
C CYS A 682 23.20 7.85 -30.92
N GLY A 683 22.81 7.23 -29.80
CA GLY A 683 23.61 6.18 -29.16
C GLY A 683 24.77 6.68 -28.31
N VAL A 684 24.97 7.99 -28.21
CA VAL A 684 25.85 8.58 -27.20
C VAL A 684 25.19 8.44 -25.82
N THR A 685 25.82 7.66 -24.95
CA THR A 685 25.30 7.35 -23.60
C THR A 685 25.82 8.29 -22.51
N THR A 686 26.85 9.08 -22.81
CA THR A 686 27.34 10.11 -21.89
C THR A 686 26.46 11.34 -22.01
N PRO A 687 25.83 11.81 -20.91
CA PRO A 687 24.99 13.00 -20.97
C PRO A 687 25.79 14.23 -21.38
N THR A 688 25.23 15.05 -22.27
CA THR A 688 25.73 16.42 -22.46
C THR A 688 25.24 17.27 -21.29
N VAL A 689 26.16 17.80 -20.49
CA VAL A 689 25.82 18.66 -19.35
C VAL A 689 25.95 20.13 -19.74
N LEU A 690 24.86 20.87 -19.60
CA LEU A 690 24.80 22.32 -19.81
C LEU A 690 24.75 23.01 -18.47
N GLU A 691 25.71 23.88 -18.19
CA GLU A 691 25.75 24.71 -16.99
C GLU A 691 25.37 26.16 -17.36
N ALA A 692 24.41 26.74 -16.64
CA ALA A 692 23.90 28.08 -16.89
C ALA A 692 23.71 28.86 -15.58
N THR A 693 23.65 30.19 -15.71
CA THR A 693 23.15 31.08 -14.65
C THR A 693 21.93 31.82 -15.17
N TRP A 694 20.91 31.98 -14.32
CA TRP A 694 19.69 32.70 -14.66
C TRP A 694 20.00 34.11 -15.17
N THR A 695 19.42 34.49 -16.31
CA THR A 695 19.61 35.81 -16.92
C THR A 695 18.25 36.45 -17.21
N GLY A 696 17.83 37.36 -16.34
CA GLY A 696 16.53 38.03 -16.48
C GLY A 696 15.96 38.48 -15.14
N PRO A 697 14.76 39.09 -15.14
CA PRO A 697 14.05 39.43 -13.91
C PRO A 697 13.71 38.16 -13.10
N VAL A 698 13.64 38.27 -11.77
CA VAL A 698 13.41 37.13 -10.85
C VAL A 698 12.02 37.12 -10.20
N GLY A 699 11.16 38.09 -10.54
CA GLY A 699 9.83 38.21 -9.93
C GLY A 699 9.86 38.62 -8.45
N THR A 700 8.71 38.54 -7.80
CA THR A 700 8.54 38.83 -6.37
C THR A 700 7.58 37.83 -5.73
N PRO A 701 7.85 37.35 -4.50
CA PRO A 701 6.93 36.46 -3.79
C PRO A 701 5.52 37.03 -3.70
N GLY A 702 4.52 36.20 -3.99
CA GLY A 702 3.13 36.47 -3.67
C GLY A 702 2.85 36.33 -2.16
N ASN A 703 1.72 36.91 -1.71
CA ASN A 703 1.29 36.91 -0.31
C ASN A 703 0.18 35.86 -0.04
N CYS A 704 0.34 34.69 -0.63
CA CYS A 704 -0.36 33.46 -0.30
C CYS A 704 0.74 32.41 0.04
#